data_AF-A0A078MBI1-F1
#
_entry.id   AF-A0A078MBI1-F1
#
_cell.length_a   1.000
_cell.length_b   1.000
_cell.length_c   1.000
_cell.angle_alpha   90.00
_cell.angle_beta   90.00
_cell.angle_gamma   90.00
#
_symmetry.space_group_name_H-M   'P 1'
#
loop_
_entity.id
_entity.type
_entity.pdbx_description
1 polymer ?
#
loop_
_entity_poly.entity_id
_entity_poly.type
_entity_poly.pdbx_seq_one_letter_code
_entity_poly.pdbx_strand_id
1 'polypeptide(L)'
;MSLLPQELHQNDVFFVELPQQLSVTERQLLTLFYQPIVGGKALSLYFTLWAEGEFQAQTPTMHYFLMQTLDMGLQEILKARLALEAIGLVRTWRTSSGEERSFIYELARPLEAGVFFADPLLSMMLYSKIGERNYRNLRARFMEQHKSREQFTEVTRTFTDVFTPVNNTVPTDLVMPVAMAESKTYPFMQQNFDFALLQSGLQEHLVPAAALTTEVREMIAKLAFLYQLSPLDMQKVVIMALDDDLVISDKQLRKAAADYYKLTVSTVMPQITPVFDKTVVEPTGQSKQQKHLHYLATASPLENLRRLHKGATPSDSAVQLVESLYMRYGLPTGVVNVLVEYVMLITDMKLPKKFVESIADHWRRKDIQTVEQAMQLARSEQHKYSNYKKQIKEPTVKEVTQPASTNGYDGITPYAFLKRLNNGQEPFDFVLAMAEGLVTKHGMPVGVVNVLMEYAMHETDGKVSQKFVETIASNWQQLGIATVEQALEATTAQHEAYRPRVTREHIISTATTYEAMIPYTFMKACLNNQEPFPSMVALAENLVLTYGMPVGVVNVLVEYILQKENGKLPKRLVETIASEWRQQQVNTVDEAKAMLTQHKAPKKYRPRILICEEQAAGYERYAITPYVFLCELHNGQEPLAKDSKLCEDLVLQHKLPIVVTNVLVEYVFKRKEGLLPRAYVEAIANRWKLNGVTTVEQALAQTEPKPSYSPTITTAPQADNAYDSVTPYQMLKRLANDQEPFANDVKVAEELVTLYGLPMGVANVLVEYVFTLQEGQLPKNYVNTIASKWRAKSIMTVEAALAHVAEQQKAYEERQHNGRRVTGKVEQVPEWLKPTQTQVASSTVDFDKERASILASIGRKE
;
A
#
# COMPACT_ATOMS: atom_id res chain seq x y z
N MET A 1 -12.56 -4.32 60.84
CA MET A 1 -11.80 -5.42 60.23
C MET A 1 -11.65 -5.11 58.74
N SER A 2 -10.45 -4.90 58.23
CA SER A 2 -10.26 -4.46 56.83
C SER A 2 -10.49 -5.63 55.87
N LEU A 3 -11.57 -5.57 55.07
CA LEU A 3 -11.94 -6.52 54.03
C LEU A 3 -10.98 -6.54 52.81
N LEU A 4 -9.99 -5.65 52.79
CA LEU A 4 -9.03 -5.46 51.69
C LEU A 4 -8.34 -6.72 51.14
N PRO A 5 -7.75 -7.62 51.96
CA PRO A 5 -7.10 -8.83 51.43
C PRO A 5 -8.06 -9.87 50.83
N GLN A 6 -9.38 -9.74 51.07
CA GLN A 6 -10.38 -10.61 50.42
C GLN A 6 -10.74 -10.14 49.01
N GLU A 7 -10.62 -8.84 48.74
CA GLU A 7 -11.06 -8.22 47.48
C GLU A 7 -9.93 -7.96 46.48
N LEU A 8 -8.73 -7.57 46.93
CA LEU A 8 -7.62 -7.23 46.04
C LEU A 8 -6.25 -7.38 46.72
N HIS A 9 -5.29 -8.01 46.05
CA HIS A 9 -3.89 -8.11 46.45
C HIS A 9 -2.93 -7.48 45.44
N GLN A 10 -1.77 -7.03 45.92
CA GLN A 10 -0.71 -6.40 45.10
C GLN A 10 -0.14 -7.34 44.02
N ASN A 11 -0.15 -8.65 44.28
CA ASN A 11 0.38 -9.67 43.37
C ASN A 11 -0.71 -10.23 42.43
N ASP A 12 -1.97 -9.79 42.57
CA ASP A 12 -3.02 -10.22 41.67
C ASP A 12 -2.73 -9.68 40.26
N VAL A 13 -2.99 -10.50 39.25
CA VAL A 13 -2.79 -10.14 37.85
C VAL A 13 -4.05 -9.49 37.29
N PHE A 14 -3.90 -8.51 36.40
CA PHE A 14 -5.02 -7.94 35.63
C PHE A 14 -4.72 -7.86 34.13
N PHE A 15 -5.81 -7.87 33.36
CA PHE A 15 -5.86 -7.61 31.92
C PHE A 15 -6.78 -6.42 31.66
N VAL A 16 -6.56 -5.71 30.55
CA VAL A 16 -7.36 -4.54 30.17
C VAL A 16 -8.01 -4.75 28.80
N GLU A 17 -9.30 -4.48 28.71
CA GLU A 17 -10.06 -4.49 27.46
C GLU A 17 -10.60 -3.08 27.14
N LEU A 18 -10.40 -2.64 25.90
CA LEU A 18 -10.81 -1.32 25.43
C LEU A 18 -12.03 -1.40 24.50
N PRO A 19 -12.94 -0.40 24.55
CA PRO A 19 -13.96 -0.20 23.54
C PRO A 19 -13.32 0.37 22.26
N GLN A 20 -13.96 0.22 21.09
CA GLN A 20 -13.42 0.72 19.82
C GLN A 20 -13.06 2.22 19.91
N GLN A 21 -11.76 2.52 19.74
CA GLN A 21 -11.05 3.82 19.73
C GLN A 21 -11.70 4.99 20.51
N LEU A 22 -11.07 5.36 21.63
CA LEU A 22 -11.44 6.54 22.41
C LEU A 22 -10.92 7.86 21.77
N SER A 23 -11.78 8.88 21.67
CA SER A 23 -11.53 10.14 20.97
C SER A 23 -11.14 11.32 21.89
N VAL A 24 -10.65 12.42 21.30
CA VAL A 24 -10.33 13.66 22.03
C VAL A 24 -11.57 14.26 22.71
N THR A 25 -12.76 14.03 22.14
CA THR A 25 -14.04 14.50 22.68
C THR A 25 -14.38 13.78 23.99
N GLU A 26 -14.17 12.47 24.05
CA GLU A 26 -14.39 11.68 25.27
C GLU A 26 -13.44 12.08 26.39
N ARG A 27 -12.20 12.47 26.07
CA ARG A 27 -11.30 13.08 27.05
C ARG A 27 -11.90 14.34 27.69
N GLN A 28 -12.53 15.22 26.90
CA GLN A 28 -13.18 16.42 27.45
C GLN A 28 -14.37 16.07 28.35
N LEU A 29 -15.15 15.05 27.98
CA LEU A 29 -16.27 14.57 28.79
C LEU A 29 -15.79 13.99 30.13
N LEU A 30 -14.78 13.12 30.10
CA LEU A 30 -14.17 12.54 31.30
C LEU A 30 -13.64 13.62 32.25
N THR A 31 -12.92 14.62 31.72
CA THR A 31 -12.35 15.71 32.54
C THR A 31 -13.42 16.65 33.09
N LEU A 32 -14.39 17.07 32.27
CA LEU A 32 -15.31 18.15 32.65
C LEU A 32 -16.60 17.66 33.33
N PHE A 33 -16.99 16.40 33.11
CA PHE A 33 -18.23 15.83 33.62
C PHE A 33 -17.97 14.78 34.70
N TYR A 34 -17.07 13.82 34.43
CA TYR A 34 -16.85 12.70 35.35
C TYR A 34 -15.86 13.05 36.46
N GLN A 35 -14.77 13.77 36.19
CA GLN A 35 -13.76 14.13 37.20
C GLN A 35 -14.33 14.84 38.44
N PRO A 36 -15.28 15.79 38.33
CA PRO A 36 -15.88 16.43 39.50
C PRO A 36 -16.69 15.46 40.38
N ILE A 37 -17.19 14.36 39.80
CA ILE A 37 -18.01 13.35 40.47
C ILE A 37 -17.12 12.27 41.11
N VAL A 38 -16.25 11.64 40.31
CA VAL A 38 -15.42 10.50 40.76
C VAL A 38 -14.09 10.92 41.40
N GLY A 39 -13.64 12.15 41.15
CA GLY A 39 -12.37 12.70 41.64
C GLY A 39 -11.16 12.39 40.75
N GLY A 40 -10.07 13.14 40.97
CA GLY A 40 -8.86 13.04 40.16
C GLY A 40 -8.19 11.67 40.20
N LYS A 41 -8.17 11.02 41.37
CA LYS A 41 -7.55 9.69 41.57
C LYS A 41 -8.23 8.60 40.71
N ALA A 42 -9.56 8.60 40.66
CA ALA A 42 -10.32 7.68 39.82
C ALA A 42 -10.07 7.95 38.33
N LEU A 43 -10.03 9.23 37.93
CA LEU A 43 -9.74 9.56 36.54
C LEU A 43 -8.30 9.19 36.12
N SER A 44 -7.32 9.38 37.00
CA SER A 44 -5.94 8.94 36.78
C SER A 44 -5.87 7.43 36.56
N LEU A 45 -6.56 6.64 37.39
CA LEU A 45 -6.66 5.20 37.21
C LEU A 45 -7.28 4.84 35.84
N TYR A 46 -8.38 5.51 35.45
CA TYR A 46 -9.01 5.29 34.15
C TYR A 46 -8.05 5.58 32.98
N PHE A 47 -7.30 6.68 33.02
CA PHE A 47 -6.32 7.00 31.98
C PHE A 47 -5.12 6.05 31.96
N THR A 48 -4.65 5.59 33.11
CA THR A 48 -3.56 4.59 33.18
C THR A 48 -4.02 3.25 32.61
N LEU A 49 -5.24 2.81 32.92
CA LEU A 49 -5.82 1.60 32.32
C LEU A 49 -6.03 1.78 30.81
N TRP A 50 -6.52 2.94 30.37
CA TRP A 50 -6.65 3.23 28.94
C TRP A 50 -5.29 3.13 28.24
N ALA A 51 -4.25 3.77 28.76
CA ALA A 51 -2.91 3.72 28.17
C ALA A 51 -2.33 2.28 28.14
N GLU A 52 -2.55 1.50 29.20
CA GLU A 52 -2.12 0.09 29.25
C GLU A 52 -2.85 -0.76 28.21
N GLY A 53 -4.16 -0.55 28.02
CA GLY A 53 -4.96 -1.29 27.04
C GLY A 53 -4.62 -0.97 25.57
N GLU A 54 -3.99 0.19 25.29
CA GLU A 54 -3.55 0.54 23.93
C GLU A 54 -2.35 -0.29 23.48
N PHE A 55 -1.52 -0.73 24.42
CA PHE A 55 -0.44 -1.68 24.17
C PHE A 55 -1.00 -3.10 24.34
N GLN A 56 -1.36 -3.73 23.23
CA GLN A 56 -1.92 -5.08 23.12
C GLN A 56 -0.99 -6.23 23.59
N ALA A 57 -0.20 -6.02 24.65
CA ALA A 57 0.67 -7.01 25.23
C ALA A 57 -0.18 -8.03 26.01
N GLN A 58 -0.17 -9.30 25.58
CA GLN A 58 -0.78 -10.42 26.31
C GLN A 58 -0.02 -10.76 27.62
N THR A 59 0.80 -9.85 28.14
CA THR A 59 1.60 -10.10 29.33
C THR A 59 0.78 -9.83 30.58
N PRO A 60 0.74 -10.77 31.54
CA PRO A 60 0.04 -10.56 32.80
C PRO A 60 0.70 -9.42 33.60
N THR A 61 -0.03 -8.33 33.83
CA THR A 61 0.45 -7.19 34.64
C THR A 61 -0.07 -7.31 36.07
N MET A 62 0.81 -7.13 37.07
CA MET A 62 0.40 -7.18 38.48
C MET A 62 -0.10 -5.82 38.97
N HIS A 63 -1.01 -5.81 39.95
CA HIS A 63 -1.52 -4.56 40.54
C HIS A 63 -0.43 -3.70 41.20
N TYR A 64 0.72 -4.28 41.55
CA TYR A 64 1.90 -3.53 41.97
C TYR A 64 2.34 -2.48 40.94
N PHE A 65 2.17 -2.74 39.64
CA PHE A 65 2.43 -1.74 38.59
C PHE A 65 1.55 -0.50 38.75
N LEU A 66 0.23 -0.69 38.95
CA LEU A 66 -0.69 0.43 39.17
C LEU A 66 -0.32 1.23 40.42
N MET A 67 0.16 0.56 41.47
CA MET A 67 0.64 1.23 42.69
C MET A 67 1.84 2.13 42.41
N GLN A 68 2.82 1.64 41.64
CA GLN A 68 4.01 2.41 41.28
C GLN A 68 3.69 3.56 40.31
N THR A 69 2.88 3.30 39.28
CA THR A 69 2.58 4.29 38.23
C THR A 69 1.69 5.41 38.75
N LEU A 70 0.71 5.11 39.61
CA LEU A 70 -0.19 6.11 40.17
C LEU A 70 0.32 6.76 41.46
N ASP A 71 1.39 6.24 42.06
CA ASP A 71 1.85 6.58 43.41
C ASP A 71 0.69 6.48 44.43
N MET A 72 -0.06 5.38 44.35
CA MET A 72 -1.27 5.14 45.14
C MET A 72 -1.16 3.82 45.90
N GLY A 73 -1.53 3.84 47.18
CA GLY A 73 -1.67 2.61 47.97
C GLY A 73 -2.83 1.75 47.45
N LEU A 74 -2.75 0.43 47.66
CA LEU A 74 -3.74 -0.53 47.17
C LEU A 74 -5.19 -0.20 47.60
N GLN A 75 -5.36 0.35 48.80
CA GLN A 75 -6.68 0.80 49.27
C GLN A 75 -7.25 1.96 48.46
N GLU A 76 -6.40 2.87 48.01
CA GLU A 76 -6.82 4.02 47.23
C GLU A 76 -7.16 3.62 45.80
N ILE A 77 -6.40 2.68 45.23
CA ILE A 77 -6.70 2.07 43.93
C ILE A 77 -8.04 1.35 43.98
N LEU A 78 -8.29 0.56 45.04
CA LEU A 78 -9.59 -0.12 45.20
C LEU A 78 -10.75 0.89 45.27
N LYS A 79 -10.61 1.97 46.05
CA LYS A 79 -11.64 3.03 46.12
C LYS A 79 -11.85 3.73 44.78
N ALA A 80 -10.76 4.04 44.07
CA ALA A 80 -10.80 4.63 42.74
C ALA A 80 -11.50 3.70 41.73
N ARG A 81 -11.19 2.40 41.78
CA ARG A 81 -11.81 1.37 40.95
C ARG A 81 -13.31 1.27 41.21
N LEU A 82 -13.71 1.15 42.48
CA LEU A 82 -15.12 1.10 42.88
C LEU A 82 -15.90 2.35 42.44
N ALA A 83 -15.27 3.53 42.44
CA ALA A 83 -15.89 4.75 41.93
C ALA A 83 -16.11 4.72 40.41
N LEU A 84 -15.13 4.18 39.65
CA LEU A 84 -15.27 3.99 38.20
C LEU A 84 -16.30 2.91 37.85
N GLU A 85 -16.38 1.84 38.64
CA GLU A 85 -17.39 0.79 38.51
C GLU A 85 -18.79 1.35 38.77
N ALA A 86 -18.97 2.10 39.86
CA ALA A 86 -20.26 2.66 40.26
C ALA A 86 -20.83 3.65 39.24
N ILE A 87 -19.98 4.44 38.58
CA ILE A 87 -20.39 5.39 37.53
C ILE A 87 -20.50 4.73 36.15
N GLY A 88 -20.12 3.45 36.03
CA GLY A 88 -20.20 2.66 34.79
C GLY A 88 -19.09 2.91 33.77
N LEU A 89 -17.95 3.50 34.19
CA LEU A 89 -16.79 3.71 33.32
C LEU A 89 -15.85 2.49 33.25
N VAL A 90 -15.91 1.59 34.23
CA VAL A 90 -15.12 0.35 34.25
C VAL A 90 -16.02 -0.81 34.65
N ARG A 91 -15.86 -1.95 34.00
CA ARG A 91 -16.41 -3.24 34.43
C ARG A 91 -15.27 -4.14 34.84
N THR A 92 -15.44 -4.81 35.98
CA THR A 92 -14.42 -5.67 36.56
C THR A 92 -14.91 -7.11 36.58
N TRP A 93 -14.13 -8.00 35.97
CA TRP A 93 -14.34 -9.44 36.00
C TRP A 93 -13.25 -10.10 36.86
N ARG A 94 -13.60 -11.15 37.61
CA ARG A 94 -12.67 -11.90 38.47
C ARG A 94 -12.85 -13.40 38.26
N THR A 95 -11.74 -14.15 38.19
CA THR A 95 -11.78 -15.62 38.14
C THR A 95 -12.20 -16.23 39.49
N SER A 96 -13.12 -17.20 39.43
CA SER A 96 -13.72 -17.84 40.63
C SER A 96 -13.18 -19.25 40.92
N SER A 97 -12.27 -19.76 40.10
CA SER A 97 -11.85 -21.17 40.12
C SER A 97 -10.37 -21.34 39.72
N GLY A 98 -9.46 -21.26 40.69
CA GLY A 98 -8.02 -21.50 40.54
C GLY A 98 -7.23 -20.94 41.74
N GLU A 99 -6.02 -21.47 42.00
CA GLU A 99 -5.11 -20.95 43.03
C GLU A 99 -4.60 -19.52 42.73
N GLU A 100 -4.70 -19.08 41.46
CA GLU A 100 -4.28 -17.74 41.01
C GLU A 100 -5.48 -16.81 40.78
N ARG A 101 -5.50 -15.65 41.46
CA ARG A 101 -6.54 -14.61 41.30
C ARG A 101 -6.18 -13.68 40.14
N SER A 102 -7.04 -13.62 39.13
CA SER A 102 -6.87 -12.73 37.97
C SER A 102 -8.10 -11.85 37.73
N PHE A 103 -7.86 -10.66 37.21
CA PHE A 103 -8.86 -9.63 36.93
C PHE A 103 -8.89 -9.24 35.46
N ILE A 104 -10.06 -8.86 34.95
CA ILE A 104 -10.20 -8.19 33.64
C ILE A 104 -10.91 -6.86 33.88
N TYR A 105 -10.29 -5.78 33.41
CA TYR A 105 -10.83 -4.42 33.45
C TYR A 105 -11.29 -4.02 32.05
N GLU A 106 -12.60 -4.03 31.84
CA GLU A 106 -13.25 -3.60 30.60
C GLU A 106 -13.63 -2.12 30.74
N LEU A 107 -12.99 -1.24 29.95
CA LEU A 107 -13.30 0.19 29.96
C LEU A 107 -14.56 0.48 29.14
N ALA A 108 -15.37 1.42 29.61
CA ALA A 108 -16.55 1.90 28.92
C ALA A 108 -16.41 3.37 28.53
N ARG A 109 -17.00 3.76 27.38
CA ARG A 109 -16.98 5.14 26.90
C ARG A 109 -17.83 6.05 27.80
N PRO A 110 -17.42 7.31 28.04
CA PRO A 110 -18.27 8.27 28.74
C PRO A 110 -19.53 8.56 27.91
N LEU A 111 -20.66 8.75 28.60
CA LEU A 111 -21.91 9.21 27.99
C LEU A 111 -21.73 10.55 27.26
N GLU A 112 -22.41 10.70 26.12
CA GLU A 112 -22.49 11.98 25.42
C GLU A 112 -23.14 13.05 26.30
N ALA A 113 -22.75 14.31 26.11
CA ALA A 113 -23.22 15.42 26.95
C ALA A 113 -24.75 15.54 26.99
N GLY A 114 -25.43 15.28 25.86
CA GLY A 114 -26.89 15.25 25.77
C GLY A 114 -27.51 14.25 26.73
N VAL A 115 -27.07 13.00 26.64
CA VAL A 115 -27.53 11.88 27.48
C VAL A 115 -27.14 12.08 28.94
N PHE A 116 -25.93 12.56 29.20
CA PHE A 116 -25.45 12.84 30.56
C PHE A 116 -26.31 13.89 31.27
N PHE A 117 -26.67 14.99 30.60
CA PHE A 117 -27.51 16.02 31.18
C PHE A 117 -29.00 15.63 31.24
N ALA A 118 -29.43 14.67 30.40
CA ALA A 118 -30.77 14.10 30.46
C ALA A 118 -30.94 13.17 31.66
N ASP A 119 -29.87 12.50 32.10
CA ASP A 119 -29.87 11.69 33.32
C ASP A 119 -30.02 12.58 34.57
N PRO A 120 -31.13 12.49 35.34
CA PRO A 120 -31.38 13.37 36.47
C PRO A 120 -30.35 13.25 37.59
N LEU A 121 -29.79 12.05 37.80
CA LEU A 121 -28.89 11.76 38.90
C LEU A 121 -27.49 12.30 38.60
N LEU A 122 -26.94 11.99 37.42
CA LEU A 122 -25.64 12.49 36.99
C LEU A 122 -25.62 14.02 36.82
N SER A 123 -26.69 14.56 36.23
CA SER A 123 -26.89 16.01 36.09
C SER A 123 -26.89 16.70 37.47
N MET A 124 -27.66 16.17 38.43
CA MET A 124 -27.74 16.74 39.78
C MET A 124 -26.43 16.59 40.56
N MET A 125 -25.75 15.44 40.45
CA MET A 125 -24.44 15.23 41.08
C MET A 125 -23.41 16.23 40.54
N LEU A 126 -23.34 16.42 39.22
CA LEU A 126 -22.43 17.39 38.62
C LEU A 126 -22.75 18.80 39.08
N TYR A 127 -24.03 19.21 39.03
CA TYR A 127 -24.49 20.52 39.51
C TYR A 127 -24.07 20.79 40.95
N SER A 128 -24.24 19.80 41.84
CA SER A 128 -23.86 19.91 43.25
C SER A 128 -22.36 20.12 43.46
N LYS A 129 -21.52 19.56 42.57
CA LYS A 129 -20.05 19.60 42.69
C LYS A 129 -19.44 20.87 42.11
N ILE A 130 -19.90 21.31 40.94
CA ILE A 130 -19.28 22.46 40.23
C ILE A 130 -20.01 23.77 40.44
N GLY A 131 -21.23 23.73 40.99
CA GLY A 131 -22.07 24.89 41.24
C GLY A 131 -22.77 25.42 39.99
N GLU A 132 -23.80 26.23 40.22
CA GLU A 132 -24.74 26.68 39.18
C GLU A 132 -24.08 27.39 38.00
N ARG A 133 -23.16 28.33 38.27
CA ARG A 133 -22.52 29.12 37.22
C ARG A 133 -21.71 28.25 36.26
N ASN A 134 -20.89 27.35 36.79
CA ASN A 134 -20.07 26.46 35.97
C ASN A 134 -20.92 25.41 35.27
N TYR A 135 -21.96 24.91 35.94
CA TYR A 135 -22.92 23.98 35.34
C TYR A 135 -23.65 24.58 34.14
N ARG A 136 -24.16 25.81 34.26
CA ARG A 136 -24.82 26.53 33.15
C ARG A 136 -23.85 26.78 32.00
N ASN A 137 -22.61 27.18 32.28
CA ASN A 137 -21.58 27.37 31.25
C ASN A 137 -21.23 26.05 30.54
N LEU A 138 -21.09 24.95 31.29
CA LEU A 138 -20.81 23.63 30.74
C LEU A 138 -21.97 23.17 29.85
N ARG A 139 -23.21 23.32 30.33
CA ARG A 139 -24.41 22.98 29.56
C ARG A 139 -24.50 23.82 28.29
N ALA A 140 -24.28 25.13 28.34
CA ALA A 140 -24.30 26.01 27.17
C ALA A 140 -23.18 25.69 26.16
N ARG A 141 -22.02 25.20 26.64
CA ARG A 141 -20.90 24.80 25.79
C ARG A 141 -21.18 23.51 25.01
N PHE A 142 -21.88 22.55 25.61
CA PHE A 142 -22.07 21.21 25.04
C PHE A 142 -23.48 20.92 24.52
N MET A 143 -24.48 21.71 24.92
CA MET A 143 -25.83 21.69 24.32
C MET A 143 -25.94 22.89 23.39
N GLU A 144 -25.97 22.63 22.08
CA GLU A 144 -26.09 23.66 21.05
C GLU A 144 -27.28 24.58 21.35
N GLN A 145 -27.02 25.89 21.48
CA GLN A 145 -28.10 26.88 21.54
C GLN A 145 -28.58 27.15 20.12
N HIS A 146 -29.54 26.34 19.66
CA HIS A 146 -30.29 26.70 18.46
C HIS A 146 -31.02 28.01 18.75
N LYS A 147 -30.79 29.03 17.91
CA LYS A 147 -31.58 30.26 17.93
C LYS A 147 -33.06 29.88 17.76
N SER A 148 -33.93 30.51 18.55
CA SER A 148 -35.39 30.34 18.38
C SER A 148 -35.74 30.56 16.93
N ARG A 149 -36.28 29.52 16.28
CA ARG A 149 -36.73 29.55 14.88
C ARG A 149 -38.12 30.18 14.75
N GLU A 150 -38.67 30.77 15.82
CA GLU A 150 -40.01 31.38 15.82
C GLU A 150 -40.15 32.52 14.78
N GLN A 151 -39.06 33.23 14.46
CA GLN A 151 -39.01 34.24 13.40
C GLN A 151 -38.46 33.70 12.07
N PHE A 152 -38.10 32.42 12.01
CA PHE A 152 -37.46 31.77 10.88
C PHE A 152 -38.34 30.64 10.36
N THR A 153 -39.02 30.89 9.25
CA THR A 153 -39.71 29.82 8.53
C THR A 153 -38.68 28.90 7.91
N GLU A 154 -38.79 27.60 8.16
CA GLU A 154 -37.99 26.61 7.48
C GLU A 154 -38.35 26.62 5.98
N VAL A 155 -37.45 27.20 5.18
CA VAL A 155 -37.56 27.25 3.71
C VAL A 155 -36.74 26.17 3.03
N THR A 156 -36.25 25.19 3.81
CA THR A 156 -35.51 24.04 3.31
C THR A 156 -36.46 23.20 2.47
N ARG A 157 -36.27 23.21 1.15
CA ARG A 157 -37.05 22.34 0.28
C ARG A 157 -36.68 20.90 0.55
N THR A 158 -37.68 20.05 0.71
CA THR A 158 -37.44 18.61 0.76
C THR A 158 -36.97 18.14 -0.60
N PHE A 159 -36.22 17.03 -0.65
CA PHE A 159 -35.69 16.52 -1.92
C PHE A 159 -36.83 16.23 -2.93
N THR A 160 -38.00 15.80 -2.47
CA THR A 160 -39.22 15.60 -3.27
C THR A 160 -39.83 16.89 -3.82
N ASP A 161 -39.63 18.03 -3.17
CA ASP A 161 -40.09 19.35 -3.66
C ASP A 161 -39.24 19.87 -4.82
N VAL A 162 -38.02 19.36 -4.95
CA VAL A 162 -37.06 19.76 -6.00
C VAL A 162 -36.95 18.69 -7.09
N PHE A 163 -37.15 17.42 -6.72
CA PHE A 163 -37.00 16.27 -7.60
C PHE A 163 -38.25 15.39 -7.51
N THR A 164 -39.07 15.41 -8.56
CA THR A 164 -40.25 14.55 -8.63
C THR A 164 -39.88 13.17 -9.20
N PRO A 165 -40.34 12.08 -8.56
CA PRO A 165 -40.09 10.74 -9.06
C PRO A 165 -40.96 10.47 -10.29
N VAL A 166 -40.33 9.87 -11.29
CA VAL A 166 -40.98 9.40 -12.50
C VAL A 166 -41.67 8.08 -12.21
N ASN A 167 -42.80 8.11 -11.48
CA ASN A 167 -43.91 7.14 -11.48
C ASN A 167 -44.75 7.32 -10.20
N ASN A 168 -45.91 7.95 -10.36
CA ASN A 168 -46.98 7.92 -9.36
C ASN A 168 -47.67 6.56 -9.42
N THR A 169 -47.80 5.91 -8.27
CA THR A 169 -49.12 5.62 -7.66
C THR A 169 -48.89 5.03 -6.27
N VAL A 170 -49.02 5.85 -5.22
CA VAL A 170 -49.36 5.33 -3.88
C VAL A 170 -50.45 6.22 -3.28
N PRO A 171 -51.60 5.67 -2.86
CA PRO A 171 -52.67 6.40 -2.20
C PRO A 171 -52.23 6.97 -0.84
N THR A 172 -52.76 8.14 -0.50
CA THR A 172 -52.33 9.03 0.59
C THR A 172 -52.74 8.59 2.01
N ASP A 173 -53.23 7.36 2.21
CA ASP A 173 -53.90 6.96 3.46
C ASP A 173 -53.04 6.11 4.43
N LEU A 174 -51.72 6.00 4.24
CA LEU A 174 -50.88 5.13 5.10
C LEU A 174 -49.64 5.81 5.72
N VAL A 175 -49.67 7.12 5.94
CA VAL A 175 -48.58 7.79 6.69
C VAL A 175 -49.03 8.04 8.14
N MET A 176 -48.59 7.19 9.06
CA MET A 176 -48.55 7.55 10.48
C MET A 176 -47.22 8.25 10.79
N PRO A 177 -47.22 9.35 11.57
CA PRO A 177 -45.99 10.02 11.95
C PRO A 177 -45.31 9.26 13.09
N VAL A 178 -44.18 8.62 12.80
CA VAL A 178 -43.27 8.12 13.84
C VAL A 178 -42.29 9.24 14.16
N ALA A 179 -42.31 9.71 15.40
CA ALA A 179 -41.38 10.69 15.94
C ALA A 179 -39.95 10.13 15.87
N MET A 180 -39.07 10.78 15.09
CA MET A 180 -37.67 10.42 14.98
C MET A 180 -36.89 10.94 16.19
N ALA A 181 -36.20 10.04 16.88
CA ALA A 181 -35.06 10.38 17.71
C ALA A 181 -33.87 10.71 16.79
N GLU A 182 -33.26 11.86 17.00
CA GLU A 182 -32.13 12.37 16.21
C GLU A 182 -30.88 11.52 16.44
N SER A 183 -30.60 10.57 15.55
CA SER A 183 -29.23 10.07 15.35
C SER A 183 -28.50 11.00 14.40
N LYS A 184 -27.44 11.67 14.89
CA LYS A 184 -26.46 12.40 14.06
C LYS A 184 -25.64 11.43 13.22
N THR A 185 -26.29 10.76 12.29
CA THR A 185 -25.69 9.94 11.24
C THR A 185 -26.54 10.15 9.99
N TYR A 186 -25.89 10.57 8.90
CA TYR A 186 -26.45 10.88 7.59
C TYR A 186 -27.84 10.26 7.30
N PRO A 187 -28.91 11.06 7.00
CA PRO A 187 -30.26 10.54 6.68
C PRO A 187 -30.36 9.77 5.36
N PHE A 188 -29.23 9.39 4.74
CA PHE A 188 -29.14 9.35 3.30
C PHE A 188 -29.86 8.16 2.64
N MET A 189 -30.19 7.05 3.29
CA MET A 189 -30.44 5.83 2.49
C MET A 189 -31.50 4.82 2.95
N GLN A 190 -32.31 5.07 3.97
CA GLN A 190 -33.39 4.12 4.29
C GLN A 190 -34.69 4.34 3.50
N GLN A 191 -34.93 5.52 2.92
CA GLN A 191 -36.26 5.86 2.36
C GLN A 191 -36.46 5.55 0.86
N ASN A 192 -35.40 5.25 0.10
CA ASN A 192 -35.51 5.00 -1.35
C ASN A 192 -35.40 3.51 -1.74
N PHE A 193 -35.05 2.62 -0.80
CA PHE A 193 -34.93 1.19 -1.05
C PHE A 193 -36.08 0.45 -0.36
N ASP A 194 -36.88 -0.27 -1.13
CA ASP A 194 -38.06 -0.99 -0.61
C ASP A 194 -37.64 -2.25 0.18
N PHE A 195 -37.35 -2.04 1.47
CA PHE A 195 -37.01 -3.11 2.38
C PHE A 195 -38.19 -4.04 2.68
N ALA A 196 -39.43 -3.58 2.53
CA ALA A 196 -40.59 -4.44 2.74
C ALA A 196 -40.68 -5.48 1.61
N LEU A 197 -40.46 -5.05 0.37
CA LEU A 197 -40.39 -5.95 -0.78
C LEU A 197 -39.20 -6.91 -0.68
N LEU A 198 -38.00 -6.42 -0.32
CA LEU A 198 -36.85 -7.29 -0.08
C LEU A 198 -37.13 -8.33 1.01
N GLN A 199 -37.70 -7.92 2.14
CA GLN A 199 -38.00 -8.81 3.26
C GLN A 199 -39.06 -9.85 2.90
N SER A 200 -40.08 -9.48 2.11
CA SER A 200 -41.08 -10.43 1.61
C SER A 200 -40.44 -11.52 0.74
N GLY A 201 -39.55 -11.15 -0.18
CA GLY A 201 -38.83 -12.12 -1.01
C GLY A 201 -37.84 -12.99 -0.20
N LEU A 202 -37.22 -12.45 0.84
CA LEU A 202 -36.31 -13.21 1.70
C LEU A 202 -37.05 -14.21 2.61
N GLN A 203 -38.28 -13.90 3.02
CA GLN A 203 -39.14 -14.81 3.79
C GLN A 203 -39.56 -16.05 2.97
N GLU A 204 -39.78 -15.90 1.66
CA GLU A 204 -40.04 -17.05 0.77
C GLU A 204 -38.87 -18.04 0.71
N HIS A 205 -37.65 -17.58 1.00
CA HIS A 205 -36.43 -18.40 1.06
C HIS A 205 -35.98 -18.73 2.50
N LEU A 206 -36.88 -18.65 3.48
CA LEU A 206 -36.64 -19.01 4.89
C LEU A 206 -35.52 -18.19 5.58
N VAL A 207 -35.21 -16.99 5.08
CA VAL A 207 -34.21 -16.12 5.73
C VAL A 207 -34.88 -15.37 6.89
N PRO A 208 -34.38 -15.51 8.13
CA PRO A 208 -34.99 -14.86 9.28
C PRO A 208 -34.79 -13.34 9.23
N ALA A 209 -35.82 -12.58 9.61
CA ALA A 209 -35.75 -11.10 9.66
C ALA A 209 -34.63 -10.60 10.60
N ALA A 210 -34.23 -11.40 11.59
CA ALA A 210 -33.12 -11.13 12.50
C ALA A 210 -31.75 -11.04 11.80
N ALA A 211 -31.59 -11.65 10.62
CA ALA A 211 -30.35 -11.55 9.83
C ALA A 211 -30.15 -10.15 9.22
N LEU A 212 -31.22 -9.35 9.09
CA LEU A 212 -31.19 -7.98 8.58
C LEU A 212 -31.03 -6.96 9.71
N THR A 213 -29.88 -6.98 10.37
CA THR A 213 -29.53 -5.96 11.37
C THR A 213 -29.48 -4.56 10.76
N THR A 214 -29.56 -3.51 11.57
CA THR A 214 -29.50 -2.11 11.11
C THR A 214 -28.26 -1.84 10.25
N GLU A 215 -27.11 -2.38 10.65
CA GLU A 215 -25.85 -2.25 9.92
C GLU A 215 -25.89 -2.94 8.56
N VAL A 216 -26.46 -4.16 8.48
CA VAL A 216 -26.62 -4.90 7.22
C VAL A 216 -27.59 -4.17 6.30
N ARG A 217 -28.68 -3.61 6.83
CA ARG A 217 -29.65 -2.82 6.04
C ARG A 217 -29.02 -1.57 5.44
N GLU A 218 -28.18 -0.86 6.20
CA GLU A 218 -27.42 0.27 5.64
C GLU A 218 -26.48 -0.16 4.52
N MET A 219 -25.79 -1.29 4.68
CA MET A 219 -24.89 -1.81 3.66
C MET A 219 -25.65 -2.23 2.40
N ILE A 220 -26.78 -2.91 2.56
CA ILE A 220 -27.69 -3.28 1.47
C ILE A 220 -28.12 -2.04 0.68
N ALA A 221 -28.54 -0.97 1.37
CA ALA A 221 -28.95 0.26 0.70
C ALA A 221 -27.78 0.91 -0.08
N LYS A 222 -26.58 0.96 0.52
CA LYS A 222 -25.38 1.50 -0.13
C LYS A 222 -24.98 0.69 -1.37
N LEU A 223 -25.05 -0.65 -1.29
CA LEU A 223 -24.72 -1.55 -2.41
C LEU A 223 -25.79 -1.50 -3.50
N ALA A 224 -27.08 -1.45 -3.12
CA ALA A 224 -28.19 -1.31 -4.06
C ALA A 224 -28.06 -0.03 -4.86
N PHE A 225 -27.71 1.07 -4.21
CA PHE A 225 -27.47 2.34 -4.88
C PHE A 225 -26.23 2.30 -5.78
N LEU A 226 -25.10 1.79 -5.27
CA LEU A 226 -23.83 1.75 -6.00
C LEU A 226 -23.94 0.94 -7.30
N TYR A 227 -24.52 -0.26 -7.21
CA TYR A 227 -24.67 -1.20 -8.32
C TYR A 227 -26.01 -1.07 -9.07
N GLN A 228 -26.88 -0.13 -8.67
CA GLN A 228 -28.24 0.06 -9.21
C GLN A 228 -29.10 -1.22 -9.18
N LEU A 229 -29.05 -1.95 -8.07
CA LEU A 229 -29.77 -3.21 -7.90
C LEU A 229 -31.21 -2.96 -7.41
N SER A 230 -32.18 -3.62 -8.05
CA SER A 230 -33.57 -3.63 -7.57
C SER A 230 -33.71 -4.43 -6.27
N PRO A 231 -34.81 -4.27 -5.50
CA PRO A 231 -35.05 -5.10 -4.31
C PRO A 231 -35.03 -6.61 -4.61
N LEU A 232 -35.50 -7.04 -5.79
CA LEU A 232 -35.49 -8.44 -6.22
C LEU A 232 -34.10 -8.93 -6.65
N ASP A 233 -33.28 -8.05 -7.23
CA ASP A 233 -31.88 -8.38 -7.52
C ASP A 233 -31.07 -8.50 -6.23
N MET A 234 -31.33 -7.60 -5.29
CA MET A 234 -30.67 -7.58 -3.99
C MET A 234 -31.07 -8.78 -3.12
N GLN A 235 -32.28 -9.32 -3.28
CA GLN A 235 -32.68 -10.60 -2.67
C GLN A 235 -31.72 -11.72 -3.04
N LYS A 236 -31.37 -11.84 -4.32
CA LYS A 236 -30.42 -12.86 -4.81
C LYS A 236 -29.00 -12.62 -4.26
N VAL A 237 -28.58 -11.36 -4.20
CA VAL A 237 -27.29 -10.98 -3.60
C VAL A 237 -27.21 -11.35 -2.13
N VAL A 238 -28.27 -11.10 -1.36
CA VAL A 238 -28.35 -11.46 0.05
C VAL A 238 -28.33 -12.98 0.23
N ILE A 239 -29.05 -13.74 -0.61
CA ILE A 239 -29.02 -15.21 -0.63
C ILE A 239 -27.61 -15.75 -0.93
N MET A 240 -26.89 -15.14 -1.88
CA MET A 240 -25.51 -15.51 -2.20
C MET A 240 -24.51 -15.16 -1.09
N ALA A 241 -24.86 -14.23 -0.20
CA ALA A 241 -24.00 -13.75 0.88
C ALA A 241 -24.24 -14.44 2.23
N LEU A 242 -25.33 -15.20 2.36
CA LEU A 242 -25.68 -15.96 3.56
C LEU A 242 -24.70 -17.12 3.78
N ASP A 243 -24.24 -17.28 5.01
CA ASP A 243 -23.46 -18.44 5.46
C ASP A 243 -24.35 -19.55 6.04
N ASP A 244 -23.74 -20.69 6.39
CA ASP A 244 -24.43 -21.88 6.92
C ASP A 244 -25.17 -21.59 8.25
N ASP A 245 -24.79 -20.52 8.96
CA ASP A 245 -25.39 -20.08 10.23
C ASP A 245 -26.43 -18.96 10.05
N LEU A 246 -26.80 -18.63 8.81
CA LEU A 246 -27.76 -17.58 8.43
C LEU A 246 -27.34 -16.16 8.85
N VAL A 247 -26.03 -15.90 8.94
CA VAL A 247 -25.45 -14.60 9.25
C VAL A 247 -24.91 -13.95 7.97
N ILE A 248 -25.02 -12.61 7.88
CA ILE A 248 -24.54 -11.84 6.74
C ILE A 248 -23.36 -10.99 7.18
N SER A 249 -22.15 -11.31 6.70
CA SER A 249 -20.97 -10.45 6.92
C SER A 249 -20.82 -9.39 5.84
N ASP A 250 -20.27 -8.22 6.21
CA ASP A 250 -19.97 -7.12 5.28
C ASP A 250 -19.08 -7.58 4.10
N LYS A 251 -18.10 -8.44 4.38
CA LYS A 251 -17.17 -8.96 3.36
C LYS A 251 -17.89 -9.87 2.35
N GLN A 252 -18.77 -10.75 2.82
CA GLN A 252 -19.52 -11.65 1.94
C GLN A 252 -20.54 -10.87 1.11
N LEU A 253 -21.26 -9.93 1.72
CA LEU A 253 -22.29 -9.15 1.02
C LEU A 253 -21.69 -8.29 -0.12
N ARG A 254 -20.54 -7.66 0.11
CA ARG A 254 -19.81 -6.93 -0.94
C ARG A 254 -19.33 -7.84 -2.06
N LYS A 255 -18.75 -8.99 -1.70
CA LYS A 255 -18.28 -9.98 -2.67
C LYS A 255 -19.44 -10.50 -3.52
N ALA A 256 -20.56 -10.86 -2.88
CA ALA A 256 -21.76 -11.33 -3.55
C ALA A 256 -22.37 -10.25 -4.47
N ALA A 257 -22.41 -8.98 -4.04
CA ALA A 257 -22.89 -7.88 -4.87
C ALA A 257 -21.99 -7.67 -6.10
N ALA A 258 -20.67 -7.71 -5.91
CA ALA A 258 -19.70 -7.61 -7.01
C ALA A 258 -19.80 -8.79 -7.97
N ASP A 259 -19.93 -10.02 -7.46
CA ASP A 259 -20.08 -11.23 -8.27
C ASP A 259 -21.41 -11.26 -9.03
N TYR A 260 -22.51 -10.82 -8.41
CA TYR A 260 -23.82 -10.67 -9.06
C TYR A 260 -23.82 -9.60 -10.16
N TYR A 261 -23.17 -8.46 -9.90
CA TYR A 261 -23.00 -7.42 -10.90
C TYR A 261 -22.18 -7.92 -12.11
N LYS A 262 -21.14 -8.72 -11.86
CA LYS A 262 -20.35 -9.37 -12.93
C LYS A 262 -21.20 -10.31 -13.77
N LEU A 263 -22.11 -11.08 -13.17
CA LEU A 263 -22.99 -12.01 -13.88
C LEU A 263 -24.05 -11.31 -14.74
N THR A 264 -24.62 -10.20 -14.27
CA THR A 264 -25.78 -9.54 -14.89
C THR A 264 -25.41 -8.47 -15.91
N VAL A 265 -24.36 -7.68 -15.67
CA VAL A 265 -23.94 -6.60 -16.58
C VAL A 265 -23.16 -7.10 -17.79
N SER A 266 -22.67 -8.35 -17.75
CA SER A 266 -22.00 -8.98 -18.89
C SER A 266 -22.95 -9.64 -19.91
N THR A 267 -24.28 -9.68 -19.65
CA THR A 267 -25.22 -10.46 -20.48
C THR A 267 -26.44 -9.70 -21.03
N VAL A 268 -26.71 -8.46 -20.62
CA VAL A 268 -27.91 -7.73 -21.08
C VAL A 268 -27.56 -6.60 -22.05
N MET A 269 -27.86 -6.80 -23.35
CA MET A 269 -27.99 -5.70 -24.32
C MET A 269 -29.30 -4.95 -24.05
N PRO A 270 -29.29 -3.63 -23.80
CA PRO A 270 -30.53 -2.87 -23.71
C PRO A 270 -31.15 -2.73 -25.11
N GLN A 271 -32.33 -3.31 -25.30
CA GLN A 271 -33.20 -2.96 -26.42
C GLN A 271 -33.87 -1.61 -26.13
N ILE A 272 -33.77 -0.70 -27.09
CA ILE A 272 -34.42 0.60 -27.05
C ILE A 272 -35.89 0.39 -27.45
N THR A 273 -36.81 0.66 -26.54
CA THR A 273 -38.20 0.97 -26.90
C THR A 273 -38.39 2.49 -26.76
N PRO A 274 -38.98 3.17 -27.76
CA PRO A 274 -39.27 4.59 -27.66
C PRO A 274 -40.48 4.77 -26.75
N VAL A 275 -40.24 5.27 -25.53
CA VAL A 275 -41.32 5.79 -24.70
C VAL A 275 -41.41 7.28 -24.97
N PHE A 276 -42.47 7.66 -25.69
CA PHE A 276 -42.91 9.04 -25.83
C PHE A 276 -43.44 9.57 -24.49
N ASP A 277 -43.14 10.84 -24.25
CA ASP A 277 -43.69 11.75 -23.24
C ASP A 277 -43.57 11.40 -21.76
N LYS A 278 -42.44 11.85 -21.17
CA LYS A 278 -42.51 12.67 -19.96
C LYS A 278 -41.70 13.95 -20.17
N THR A 279 -42.40 15.07 -20.11
CA THR A 279 -41.89 16.43 -20.20
C THR A 279 -40.80 16.66 -19.15
N VAL A 280 -39.54 16.67 -19.59
CA VAL A 280 -38.44 17.28 -18.85
C VAL A 280 -38.71 18.78 -18.86
N VAL A 281 -39.08 19.33 -17.71
CA VAL A 281 -38.99 20.78 -17.51
C VAL A 281 -37.50 21.11 -17.46
N GLU A 282 -36.92 21.44 -18.61
CA GLU A 282 -35.62 22.12 -18.63
C GLU A 282 -35.79 23.46 -17.91
N PRO A 283 -35.01 23.77 -16.86
CA PRO A 283 -34.85 25.14 -16.42
C PRO A 283 -34.12 25.88 -17.55
N THR A 284 -34.87 26.70 -18.28
CA THR A 284 -34.35 27.62 -19.29
C THR A 284 -33.21 28.46 -18.70
N GLY A 285 -32.00 28.31 -19.26
CA GLY A 285 -30.87 29.22 -19.04
C GLY A 285 -29.62 28.66 -18.35
N GLN A 286 -29.51 27.36 -18.07
CA GLN A 286 -28.31 26.84 -17.40
C GLN A 286 -27.09 26.73 -18.33
N SER A 287 -25.93 27.21 -17.87
CA SER A 287 -24.66 27.10 -18.61
C SER A 287 -24.22 25.63 -18.74
N LYS A 288 -23.39 25.30 -19.75
CA LYS A 288 -22.83 23.93 -19.93
C LYS A 288 -22.18 23.38 -18.65
N GLN A 289 -21.60 24.26 -17.83
CA GLN A 289 -20.98 23.91 -16.55
C GLN A 289 -22.00 23.50 -15.49
N GLN A 290 -23.16 24.17 -15.43
CA GLN A 290 -24.23 23.84 -14.46
C GLN A 290 -24.88 22.48 -14.77
N LYS A 291 -25.08 22.15 -16.06
CA LYS A 291 -25.55 20.80 -16.47
C LYS A 291 -24.57 19.70 -16.04
N HIS A 292 -23.26 19.96 -16.15
CA HIS A 292 -22.23 19.00 -15.75
C HIS A 292 -22.10 18.83 -14.23
N LEU A 293 -22.19 19.93 -13.47
CA LEU A 293 -22.28 19.95 -12.01
C LEU A 293 -23.42 19.07 -11.49
N HIS A 294 -24.61 19.28 -12.05
CA HIS A 294 -25.81 18.53 -11.69
C HIS A 294 -25.62 17.03 -11.97
N TYR A 295 -25.08 16.69 -13.14
CA TYR A 295 -24.77 15.31 -13.50
C TYR A 295 -23.79 14.65 -12.52
N LEU A 296 -22.67 15.30 -12.19
CA LEU A 296 -21.69 14.72 -11.27
C LEU A 296 -22.26 14.53 -9.86
N ALA A 297 -23.18 15.39 -9.43
CA ALA A 297 -23.86 15.25 -8.14
C ALA A 297 -24.86 14.07 -8.10
N THR A 298 -25.50 13.75 -9.23
CA THR A 298 -26.61 12.76 -9.30
C THR A 298 -26.19 11.39 -9.84
N ALA A 299 -25.15 11.29 -10.65
CA ALA A 299 -24.73 10.02 -11.27
C ALA A 299 -24.12 9.04 -10.26
N SER A 300 -24.36 7.73 -10.45
CA SER A 300 -23.65 6.68 -9.70
C SER A 300 -22.15 6.70 -10.03
N PRO A 301 -21.25 6.47 -9.05
CA PRO A 301 -19.81 6.36 -9.28
C PRO A 301 -19.41 5.36 -10.37
N LEU A 302 -20.11 4.23 -10.49
CA LEU A 302 -19.84 3.24 -11.53
C LEU A 302 -20.37 3.66 -12.90
N GLU A 303 -21.50 4.36 -12.94
CA GLU A 303 -22.05 4.89 -14.19
C GLU A 303 -21.18 6.02 -14.75
N ASN A 304 -20.67 6.90 -13.88
CA ASN A 304 -19.70 7.92 -14.30
C ASN A 304 -18.40 7.28 -14.82
N LEU A 305 -17.90 6.24 -14.17
CA LEU A 305 -16.73 5.47 -14.65
C LEU A 305 -17.00 4.84 -16.03
N ARG A 306 -18.18 4.23 -16.24
CA ARG A 306 -18.60 3.68 -17.55
C ARG A 306 -18.67 4.76 -18.63
N ARG A 307 -19.21 5.94 -18.30
CA ARG A 307 -19.27 7.08 -19.22
C ARG A 307 -17.88 7.54 -19.64
N LEU A 308 -16.96 7.68 -18.67
CA LEU A 308 -15.57 8.06 -18.93
C LEU A 308 -14.86 7.02 -19.82
N HIS A 309 -15.20 5.74 -19.67
CA HIS A 309 -14.75 4.66 -20.56
C HIS A 309 -15.55 4.53 -21.88
N LYS A 310 -16.35 5.53 -22.27
CA LYS A 310 -17.16 5.55 -23.51
C LYS A 310 -18.11 4.35 -23.65
N GLY A 311 -18.64 3.85 -22.53
CA GLY A 311 -19.57 2.72 -22.49
C GLY A 311 -18.90 1.34 -22.40
N ALA A 312 -17.57 1.25 -22.46
CA ALA A 312 -16.85 0.00 -22.22
C ALA A 312 -16.92 -0.42 -20.73
N THR A 313 -16.93 -1.73 -20.48
CA THR A 313 -16.90 -2.28 -19.12
C THR A 313 -15.60 -1.88 -18.41
N PRO A 314 -15.66 -1.17 -17.27
CA PRO A 314 -14.46 -0.80 -16.51
C PRO A 314 -13.74 -2.05 -16.02
N SER A 315 -12.41 -1.99 -15.89
CA SER A 315 -11.63 -3.10 -15.33
C SER A 315 -12.00 -3.38 -13.87
N ASP A 316 -11.96 -4.65 -13.45
CA ASP A 316 -12.23 -5.08 -12.06
C ASP A 316 -11.46 -4.26 -11.01
N SER A 317 -10.20 -3.93 -11.29
CA SER A 317 -9.37 -3.10 -10.41
C SER A 317 -9.90 -1.67 -10.23
N ALA A 318 -10.54 -1.10 -11.26
CA ALA A 318 -11.12 0.23 -11.24
C ALA A 318 -12.50 0.22 -10.53
N VAL A 319 -13.29 -0.84 -10.73
CA VAL A 319 -14.56 -1.06 -10.01
C VAL A 319 -14.29 -1.18 -8.50
N GLN A 320 -13.34 -2.02 -8.10
CA GLN A 320 -12.95 -2.17 -6.70
C GLN A 320 -12.40 -0.87 -6.10
N LEU A 321 -11.68 -0.08 -6.90
CA LEU A 321 -11.16 1.20 -6.45
C LEU A 321 -12.30 2.19 -6.17
N VAL A 322 -13.26 2.33 -7.08
CA VAL A 322 -14.42 3.21 -6.91
C VAL A 322 -15.31 2.75 -5.73
N GLU A 323 -15.52 1.44 -5.59
CA GLU A 323 -16.19 0.86 -4.42
C GLU A 323 -15.45 1.22 -3.13
N SER A 324 -14.11 1.13 -3.12
CA SER A 324 -13.32 1.50 -1.94
C SER A 324 -13.43 2.99 -1.60
N LEU A 325 -13.45 3.87 -2.61
CA LEU A 325 -13.61 5.32 -2.40
C LEU A 325 -14.96 5.68 -1.78
N TYR A 326 -16.01 4.98 -2.19
CA TYR A 326 -17.35 5.20 -1.66
C TYR A 326 -17.53 4.54 -0.27
N MET A 327 -17.17 3.27 -0.13
CA MET A 327 -17.46 2.47 1.06
C MET A 327 -16.42 2.58 2.17
N ARG A 328 -15.12 2.62 1.83
CA ARG A 328 -14.01 2.64 2.81
C ARG A 328 -13.59 4.06 3.16
N TYR A 329 -13.49 4.93 2.16
CA TYR A 329 -13.11 6.33 2.39
C TYR A 329 -14.29 7.21 2.80
N GLY A 330 -15.54 6.74 2.60
CA GLY A 330 -16.75 7.45 3.00
C GLY A 330 -16.98 8.76 2.24
N LEU A 331 -16.42 8.89 1.03
CA LEU A 331 -16.55 10.11 0.23
C LEU A 331 -17.95 10.20 -0.38
N PRO A 332 -18.59 11.39 -0.42
CA PRO A 332 -19.87 11.57 -1.09
C PRO A 332 -19.81 11.21 -2.57
N THR A 333 -20.92 10.71 -3.12
CA THR A 333 -21.03 10.21 -4.51
C THR A 333 -20.50 11.22 -5.53
N GLY A 334 -20.90 12.49 -5.39
CA GLY A 334 -20.45 13.57 -6.26
C GLY A 334 -18.95 13.88 -6.13
N VAL A 335 -18.39 13.76 -4.93
CA VAL A 335 -16.96 13.96 -4.68
C VAL A 335 -16.13 12.83 -5.30
N VAL A 336 -16.62 11.58 -5.20
CA VAL A 336 -16.02 10.41 -5.88
C VAL A 336 -16.05 10.61 -7.40
N ASN A 337 -17.17 11.06 -7.96
CA ASN A 337 -17.30 11.33 -9.39
C ASN A 337 -16.30 12.37 -9.89
N VAL A 338 -16.13 13.48 -9.15
CA VAL A 338 -15.14 14.52 -9.48
C VAL A 338 -13.72 13.99 -9.35
N LEU A 339 -13.42 13.21 -8.31
CA LEU A 339 -12.09 12.65 -8.10
C LEU A 339 -11.70 11.67 -9.22
N VAL A 340 -12.61 10.80 -9.63
CA VAL A 340 -12.40 9.86 -10.74
C VAL A 340 -12.22 10.61 -12.05
N GLU A 341 -13.11 11.58 -12.36
CA GLU A 341 -12.99 12.39 -13.59
C GLU A 341 -11.66 13.18 -13.60
N TYR A 342 -11.30 13.79 -12.48
CA TYR A 342 -10.04 14.53 -12.33
C TYR A 342 -8.82 13.64 -12.59
N VAL A 343 -8.70 12.50 -11.90
CA VAL A 343 -7.52 11.63 -12.03
C VAL A 343 -7.40 11.05 -13.43
N MET A 344 -8.51 10.64 -14.04
CA MET A 344 -8.52 10.15 -15.41
C MET A 344 -8.08 11.24 -16.40
N LEU A 345 -8.47 12.50 -16.19
CA LEU A 345 -8.03 13.61 -17.03
C LEU A 345 -6.52 13.90 -16.92
N ILE A 346 -5.92 13.77 -15.73
CA ILE A 346 -4.49 14.09 -15.53
C ILE A 346 -3.53 12.94 -15.83
N THR A 347 -4.02 11.70 -15.92
CA THR A 347 -3.21 10.49 -16.16
C THR A 347 -3.47 9.83 -17.51
N ASP A 348 -3.98 10.60 -18.50
CA ASP A 348 -4.32 10.13 -19.84
C ASP A 348 -5.27 8.91 -19.81
N MET A 349 -6.38 9.05 -19.09
CA MET A 349 -7.44 8.05 -18.90
C MET A 349 -7.02 6.78 -18.15
N LYS A 350 -5.93 6.85 -17.39
CA LYS A 350 -5.54 5.78 -16.47
C LYS A 350 -6.16 6.03 -15.08
N LEU A 351 -6.24 4.98 -14.27
CA LEU A 351 -6.71 5.10 -12.88
C LEU A 351 -5.73 4.40 -11.94
N PRO A 352 -4.52 4.98 -11.71
CA PRO A 352 -3.50 4.37 -10.86
C PRO A 352 -3.93 4.33 -9.39
N LYS A 353 -4.18 3.13 -8.87
CA LYS A 353 -4.71 2.87 -7.52
C LYS A 353 -4.05 3.68 -6.40
N LYS A 354 -2.72 3.58 -6.23
CA LYS A 354 -1.98 4.27 -5.15
C LYS A 354 -2.11 5.79 -5.20
N PHE A 355 -2.18 6.35 -6.40
CA PHE A 355 -2.30 7.79 -6.60
C PHE A 355 -3.71 8.28 -6.27
N VAL A 356 -4.73 7.55 -6.71
CA VAL A 356 -6.14 7.79 -6.38
C VAL A 356 -6.38 7.70 -4.87
N GLU A 357 -5.87 6.66 -4.20
CA GLU A 357 -5.96 6.48 -2.75
C GLU A 357 -5.30 7.63 -1.98
N SER A 358 -4.14 8.12 -2.42
CA SER A 358 -3.45 9.27 -1.81
C SER A 358 -4.25 10.57 -1.92
N ILE A 359 -4.86 10.83 -3.08
CA ILE A 359 -5.75 11.99 -3.28
C ILE A 359 -7.01 11.83 -2.43
N ALA A 360 -7.60 10.63 -2.36
CA ALA A 360 -8.76 10.36 -1.53
C ALA A 360 -8.47 10.55 -0.03
N ASP A 361 -7.31 10.11 0.47
CA ASP A 361 -6.86 10.37 1.84
C ASP A 361 -6.64 11.87 2.10
N HIS A 362 -6.18 12.63 1.10
CA HIS A 362 -6.04 14.08 1.21
C HIS A 362 -7.39 14.80 1.24
N TRP A 363 -8.34 14.39 0.39
CA TRP A 363 -9.68 14.99 0.31
C TRP A 363 -10.52 14.64 1.53
N ARG A 364 -10.38 13.42 2.06
CA ARG A 364 -10.99 13.01 3.34
C ARG A 364 -10.46 13.86 4.50
N ARG A 365 -9.15 14.11 4.58
CA ARG A 365 -8.55 14.97 5.64
C ARG A 365 -9.01 16.42 5.56
N LYS A 366 -9.37 16.89 4.38
CA LYS A 366 -9.89 18.25 4.14
C LYS A 366 -11.41 18.36 4.26
N ASP A 367 -12.09 17.26 4.60
CA ASP A 367 -13.54 17.18 4.78
C ASP A 367 -14.32 17.76 3.57
N ILE A 368 -13.94 17.34 2.36
CA ILE A 368 -14.60 17.79 1.13
C ILE A 368 -15.91 17.04 0.95
N GLN A 369 -17.04 17.76 1.01
CA GLN A 369 -18.38 17.17 1.02
C GLN A 369 -19.20 17.46 -0.25
N THR A 370 -18.79 18.44 -1.06
CA THR A 370 -19.57 18.91 -2.23
C THR A 370 -18.80 18.82 -3.55
N VAL A 371 -19.53 18.66 -4.66
CA VAL A 371 -18.97 18.64 -6.03
C VAL A 371 -18.20 19.92 -6.34
N GLU A 372 -18.70 21.06 -5.87
CA GLU A 372 -18.09 22.37 -6.09
C GLU A 372 -16.76 22.52 -5.36
N GLN A 373 -16.70 22.15 -4.08
CA GLN A 373 -15.46 22.13 -3.30
C GLN A 373 -14.43 21.16 -3.91
N ALA A 374 -14.89 19.97 -4.32
CA ALA A 374 -14.05 18.97 -4.98
C ALA A 374 -13.46 19.50 -6.30
N MET A 375 -14.26 20.17 -7.14
CA MET A 375 -13.79 20.75 -8.40
C MET A 375 -12.83 21.92 -8.18
N GLN A 376 -13.11 22.79 -7.20
CA GLN A 376 -12.19 23.89 -6.86
C GLN A 376 -10.83 23.35 -6.38
N LEU A 377 -10.86 22.31 -5.55
CA LEU A 377 -9.64 21.68 -5.06
C LEU A 377 -8.87 20.99 -6.20
N ALA A 378 -9.57 20.23 -7.06
CA ALA A 378 -9.00 19.61 -8.25
C ALA A 378 -8.35 20.64 -9.19
N ARG A 379 -9.01 21.78 -9.44
CA ARG A 379 -8.43 22.92 -10.19
C ARG A 379 -7.16 23.44 -9.52
N SER A 380 -7.18 23.64 -8.21
CA SER A 380 -6.01 24.15 -7.46
C SER A 380 -4.83 23.19 -7.52
N GLU A 381 -5.08 21.88 -7.43
CA GLU A 381 -4.07 20.83 -7.53
C GLU A 381 -3.52 20.73 -8.95
N GLN A 382 -4.38 20.86 -9.96
CA GLN A 382 -3.94 20.92 -11.35
C GLN A 382 -3.12 22.17 -11.65
N HIS A 383 -3.48 23.34 -11.12
CA HIS A 383 -2.70 24.55 -11.29
C HIS A 383 -1.29 24.37 -10.72
N LYS A 384 -1.18 23.81 -9.50
CA LYS A 384 0.12 23.47 -8.89
C LYS A 384 0.89 22.46 -9.73
N TYR A 385 0.25 21.40 -10.19
CA TYR A 385 0.88 20.36 -11.02
C TYR A 385 1.30 20.87 -12.40
N SER A 386 0.50 21.74 -13.02
CA SER A 386 0.77 22.37 -14.32
C SER A 386 1.89 23.41 -14.21
N ASN A 387 1.96 24.19 -13.13
CA ASN A 387 3.05 25.12 -12.88
C ASN A 387 4.36 24.37 -12.63
N TYR A 388 4.31 23.27 -11.88
CA TYR A 388 5.44 22.36 -11.71
C TYR A 388 5.89 21.75 -13.05
N LYS A 389 4.96 21.29 -13.91
CA LYS A 389 5.27 20.79 -15.26
C LYS A 389 5.78 21.89 -16.22
N LYS A 390 5.31 23.13 -16.09
CA LYS A 390 5.77 24.29 -16.88
C LYS A 390 7.17 24.74 -16.46
N GLN A 391 7.53 24.58 -15.19
CA GLN A 391 8.91 24.76 -14.71
C GLN A 391 9.85 23.66 -15.20
N ILE A 392 9.32 22.53 -15.69
CA ILE A 392 10.07 21.35 -16.15
C ILE A 392 10.07 21.21 -17.70
N LYS A 393 9.38 22.08 -18.45
CA LYS A 393 9.41 22.06 -19.93
C LYS A 393 10.20 23.24 -20.50
N GLU A 394 11.37 22.89 -21.07
CA GLU A 394 12.19 23.62 -22.06
C GLU A 394 12.42 25.12 -21.82
N PRO A 395 13.63 25.56 -21.44
CA PRO A 395 14.08 26.89 -21.82
C PRO A 395 14.23 26.90 -23.35
N THR A 396 13.35 27.65 -24.01
CA THR A 396 13.53 28.13 -25.38
C THR A 396 14.98 28.59 -25.59
N VAL A 397 15.63 27.96 -26.57
CA VAL A 397 16.92 28.36 -27.12
C VAL A 397 16.85 29.83 -27.53
N LYS A 398 17.53 30.68 -26.76
CA LYS A 398 18.13 31.88 -27.32
C LYS A 398 19.58 31.50 -27.59
N GLU A 399 19.95 31.44 -28.86
CA GLU A 399 21.35 31.51 -29.26
C GLU A 399 21.95 32.76 -28.62
N VAL A 400 22.77 32.54 -27.60
CA VAL A 400 23.73 33.55 -27.13
C VAL A 400 25.08 33.03 -27.58
N THR A 401 25.62 33.73 -28.57
CA THR A 401 26.97 33.58 -29.07
C THR A 401 27.98 33.96 -27.99
N GLN A 402 28.88 33.02 -27.66
CA GLN A 402 30.25 33.19 -27.12
C GLN A 402 30.45 33.53 -25.62
N PRO A 403 31.64 33.23 -25.01
CA PRO A 403 32.88 32.72 -25.59
C PRO A 403 33.36 31.36 -25.01
N ALA A 404 34.35 30.76 -25.67
CA ALA A 404 35.05 29.57 -25.18
C ALA A 404 35.70 29.86 -23.82
N SER A 405 35.27 29.17 -22.77
CA SER A 405 35.99 29.15 -21.50
C SER A 405 37.28 28.35 -21.68
N THR A 406 38.38 28.89 -21.16
CA THR A 406 39.73 28.33 -21.23
C THR A 406 39.86 26.98 -20.52
N ASN A 407 38.87 26.58 -19.70
CA ASN A 407 38.99 25.45 -18.78
C ASN A 407 38.05 24.27 -19.11
N GLY A 408 37.19 24.35 -20.13
CA GLY A 408 36.42 23.19 -20.64
C GLY A 408 35.26 22.68 -19.76
N TYR A 409 35.04 23.26 -18.57
CA TYR A 409 33.92 22.95 -17.65
C TYR A 409 32.91 24.11 -17.53
N ASP A 410 33.38 25.35 -17.56
CA ASP A 410 32.55 26.55 -17.44
C ASP A 410 31.83 26.87 -18.75
N GLY A 411 30.55 27.23 -18.65
CA GLY A 411 29.71 27.61 -19.80
C GLY A 411 29.06 26.44 -20.56
N ILE A 412 29.32 25.18 -20.17
CA ILE A 412 28.67 23.99 -20.72
C ILE A 412 27.57 23.55 -19.75
N THR A 413 26.33 23.37 -20.25
CA THR A 413 25.24 22.86 -19.40
C THR A 413 25.54 21.44 -18.93
N PRO A 414 25.01 21.00 -17.76
CA PRO A 414 25.25 19.64 -17.27
C PRO A 414 24.86 18.57 -18.29
N TYR A 415 23.80 18.80 -19.07
CA TYR A 415 23.42 17.94 -20.19
C TYR A 415 24.51 17.82 -21.26
N ALA A 416 24.99 18.95 -21.79
CA ALA A 416 25.98 18.96 -22.85
C ALA A 416 27.34 18.40 -22.38
N PHE A 417 27.68 18.63 -21.11
CA PHE A 417 28.90 18.12 -20.49
C PHE A 417 28.82 16.59 -20.30
N LEU A 418 27.75 16.07 -19.71
CA LEU A 418 27.56 14.63 -19.51
C LEU A 418 27.46 13.87 -20.85
N LYS A 419 26.81 14.46 -21.85
CA LYS A 419 26.79 13.90 -23.21
C LYS A 419 28.19 13.82 -23.83
N ARG A 420 29.03 14.84 -23.60
CA ARG A 420 30.45 14.82 -24.04
C ARG A 420 31.23 13.73 -23.30
N LEU A 421 31.04 13.61 -21.98
CA LEU A 421 31.72 12.62 -21.14
C LEU A 421 31.34 11.18 -21.52
N ASN A 422 30.11 10.97 -21.99
CA ASN A 422 29.60 9.67 -22.44
C ASN A 422 29.76 9.45 -23.96
N ASN A 423 30.85 9.94 -24.57
CA ASN A 423 31.17 9.75 -25.99
C ASN A 423 30.03 10.15 -26.96
N GLY A 424 29.22 11.15 -26.62
CA GLY A 424 28.10 11.64 -27.44
C GLY A 424 26.76 10.94 -27.22
N GLN A 425 26.70 9.90 -26.37
CA GLN A 425 25.45 9.25 -25.97
C GLN A 425 24.67 10.08 -24.94
N GLU A 426 23.35 10.01 -25.00
CA GLU A 426 22.49 10.76 -24.08
C GLU A 426 22.69 10.26 -22.64
N PRO A 427 22.91 11.16 -21.66
CA PRO A 427 23.03 10.76 -20.26
C PRO A 427 21.69 10.26 -19.73
N PHE A 428 21.73 9.26 -18.85
CA PHE A 428 20.51 8.74 -18.23
C PHE A 428 19.72 9.84 -17.50
N ASP A 429 18.39 9.84 -17.66
CA ASP A 429 17.47 10.84 -17.07
C ASP A 429 17.73 11.09 -15.58
N PHE A 430 18.06 10.05 -14.81
CA PHE A 430 18.32 10.18 -13.37
C PHE A 430 19.64 10.90 -13.05
N VAL A 431 20.68 10.71 -13.87
CA VAL A 431 21.99 11.37 -13.70
C VAL A 431 21.86 12.84 -14.08
N LEU A 432 21.12 13.11 -15.16
CA LEU A 432 20.83 14.47 -15.59
C LEU A 432 20.01 15.24 -14.56
N ALA A 433 18.92 14.66 -14.07
CA ALA A 433 18.07 15.27 -13.04
C ALA A 433 18.84 15.54 -11.74
N MET A 434 19.83 14.70 -11.42
CA MET A 434 20.71 14.90 -10.28
C MET A 434 21.62 16.12 -10.49
N ALA A 435 22.33 16.21 -11.63
CA ALA A 435 23.21 17.34 -11.94
C ALA A 435 22.43 18.67 -12.03
N GLU A 436 21.30 18.68 -12.73
CA GLU A 436 20.42 19.85 -12.84
C GLU A 436 19.81 20.22 -11.49
N GLY A 437 19.50 19.23 -10.65
CA GLY A 437 19.04 19.43 -9.28
C GLY A 437 20.06 20.15 -8.40
N LEU A 438 21.35 19.84 -8.53
CA LEU A 438 22.41 20.53 -7.77
C LEU A 438 22.55 22.00 -8.20
N VAL A 439 22.39 22.29 -9.49
CA VAL A 439 22.42 23.66 -10.00
C VAL A 439 21.17 24.44 -9.55
N THR A 440 19.97 23.87 -9.76
CA THR A 440 18.70 24.60 -9.58
C THR A 440 18.23 24.65 -8.14
N LYS A 441 18.35 23.56 -7.39
CA LYS A 441 17.84 23.44 -6.01
C LYS A 441 18.89 23.80 -4.97
N HIS A 442 20.16 23.47 -5.23
CA HIS A 442 21.25 23.73 -4.31
C HIS A 442 22.07 24.97 -4.69
N GLY A 443 21.85 25.57 -5.88
CA GLY A 443 22.49 26.82 -6.28
C GLY A 443 23.99 26.69 -6.57
N MET A 444 24.49 25.48 -6.85
CA MET A 444 25.90 25.29 -7.17
C MET A 444 26.24 25.80 -8.57
N PRO A 445 27.42 26.43 -8.78
CA PRO A 445 27.88 26.86 -10.09
C PRO A 445 27.97 25.68 -11.07
N VAL A 446 27.54 25.91 -12.33
CA VAL A 446 27.45 24.85 -13.35
C VAL A 446 28.80 24.17 -13.60
N GLY A 447 29.90 24.94 -13.66
CA GLY A 447 31.24 24.36 -13.83
C GLY A 447 31.66 23.46 -12.67
N VAL A 448 31.35 23.84 -11.43
CA VAL A 448 31.64 23.04 -10.22
C VAL A 448 30.84 21.73 -10.24
N VAL A 449 29.58 21.77 -10.68
CA VAL A 449 28.75 20.57 -10.84
C VAL A 449 29.29 19.65 -11.93
N ASN A 450 29.78 20.20 -13.05
CA ASN A 450 30.40 19.40 -14.11
C ASN A 450 31.66 18.67 -13.62
N VAL A 451 32.55 19.35 -12.88
CA VAL A 451 33.73 18.73 -12.24
C VAL A 451 33.31 17.63 -11.25
N LEU A 452 32.29 17.89 -10.43
CA LEU A 452 31.77 16.90 -9.48
C LEU A 452 31.22 15.65 -10.18
N MET A 453 30.49 15.82 -11.29
CA MET A 453 29.91 14.69 -12.01
C MET A 453 30.96 13.87 -12.77
N GLU A 454 31.98 14.51 -13.32
CA GLU A 454 33.14 13.81 -13.89
C GLU A 454 33.87 13.00 -12.81
N TYR A 455 34.15 13.61 -11.66
CA TYR A 455 34.76 12.92 -10.51
C TYR A 455 33.90 11.73 -10.04
N ALA A 456 32.59 11.93 -9.85
CA ALA A 456 31.71 10.88 -9.40
C ALA A 456 31.57 9.72 -10.40
N MET A 457 31.62 10.00 -11.70
CA MET A 457 31.58 8.97 -12.75
C MET A 457 32.88 8.17 -12.80
N HIS A 458 34.02 8.83 -12.61
CA HIS A 458 35.32 8.17 -12.55
C HIS A 458 35.46 7.27 -11.31
N GLU A 459 35.06 7.73 -10.13
CA GLU A 459 35.17 6.98 -8.87
C GLU A 459 34.22 5.77 -8.75
N THR A 460 33.15 5.75 -9.54
CA THR A 460 32.10 4.72 -9.42
C THR A 460 32.00 3.80 -10.63
N ASP A 461 32.97 3.82 -11.55
CA ASP A 461 32.92 3.11 -12.84
C ASP A 461 31.58 3.33 -13.56
N GLY A 462 31.10 4.57 -13.58
CA GLY A 462 29.84 4.97 -14.20
C GLY A 462 28.55 4.63 -13.42
N LYS A 463 28.63 3.99 -12.25
CA LYS A 463 27.46 3.69 -11.39
C LYS A 463 27.25 4.78 -10.34
N VAL A 464 26.86 5.95 -10.81
CA VAL A 464 26.65 7.14 -9.97
C VAL A 464 25.41 6.97 -9.07
N SER A 465 25.62 7.05 -7.76
CA SER A 465 24.56 7.01 -6.74
C SER A 465 24.19 8.42 -6.26
N GLN A 466 22.89 8.70 -6.15
CA GLN A 466 22.38 10.00 -5.69
C GLN A 466 22.94 10.40 -4.32
N LYS A 467 22.99 9.45 -3.37
CA LYS A 467 23.51 9.72 -2.02
C LYS A 467 25.00 10.07 -2.03
N PHE A 468 25.77 9.47 -2.94
CA PHE A 468 27.20 9.72 -3.05
C PHE A 468 27.47 11.14 -3.54
N VAL A 469 26.81 11.52 -4.64
CA VAL A 469 26.94 12.85 -5.23
C VAL A 469 26.42 13.94 -4.27
N GLU A 470 25.25 13.75 -3.67
CA GLU A 470 24.69 14.72 -2.70
C GLU A 470 25.60 14.92 -1.48
N THR A 471 26.30 13.87 -1.02
CA THR A 471 27.22 13.95 0.11
C THR A 471 28.44 14.80 -0.22
N ILE A 472 29.04 14.59 -1.40
CA ILE A 472 30.19 15.38 -1.85
C ILE A 472 29.76 16.82 -2.13
N ALA A 473 28.61 17.00 -2.79
CA ALA A 473 28.06 18.32 -3.08
C ALA A 473 27.78 19.11 -1.80
N SER A 474 27.19 18.48 -0.78
CA SER A 474 26.98 19.11 0.54
C SER A 474 28.28 19.48 1.24
N ASN A 475 29.33 18.66 1.10
CA ASN A 475 30.65 18.95 1.66
C ASN A 475 31.31 20.14 0.93
N TRP A 476 31.25 20.17 -0.40
CA TRP A 476 31.79 21.27 -1.20
C TRP A 476 31.08 22.60 -0.94
N GLN A 477 29.76 22.56 -0.70
CA GLN A 477 29.01 23.73 -0.25
C GLN A 477 29.44 24.21 1.14
N GLN A 478 29.68 23.29 2.08
CA GLN A 478 30.16 23.64 3.42
C GLN A 478 31.57 24.25 3.39
N LEU A 479 32.42 23.77 2.48
CA LEU A 479 33.77 24.30 2.25
C LEU A 479 33.80 25.58 1.41
N GLY A 480 32.66 26.03 0.88
CA GLY A 480 32.56 27.25 0.09
C GLY A 480 33.21 27.14 -1.30
N ILE A 481 33.35 25.93 -1.85
CA ILE A 481 33.92 25.71 -3.19
C ILE A 481 32.97 26.28 -4.23
N ALA A 482 33.38 27.35 -4.90
CA ALA A 482 32.54 28.11 -5.82
C ALA A 482 33.16 28.27 -7.21
N THR A 483 34.41 27.86 -7.43
CA THR A 483 35.09 27.95 -8.73
C THR A 483 35.53 26.58 -9.24
N VAL A 484 35.62 26.42 -10.56
CA VAL A 484 36.13 25.19 -11.21
C VAL A 484 37.54 24.85 -10.75
N GLU A 485 38.39 25.85 -10.55
CA GLU A 485 39.76 25.66 -10.07
C GLU A 485 39.79 25.09 -8.64
N GLN A 486 38.95 25.63 -7.74
CA GLN A 486 38.81 25.08 -6.38
C GLN A 486 38.18 23.68 -6.39
N ALA A 487 37.27 23.41 -7.31
CA ALA A 487 36.66 22.09 -7.46
C ALA A 487 37.68 21.07 -7.99
N LEU A 488 38.48 21.44 -8.99
CA LEU A 488 39.57 20.61 -9.51
C LEU A 488 40.64 20.39 -8.44
N GLU A 489 41.03 21.43 -7.70
CA GLU A 489 41.94 21.33 -6.57
C GLU A 489 41.37 20.47 -5.44
N ALA A 490 40.06 20.52 -5.18
CA ALA A 490 39.40 19.63 -4.22
C ALA A 490 39.36 18.17 -4.70
N THR A 491 39.28 17.92 -6.02
CA THR A 491 39.36 16.56 -6.58
C THR A 491 40.80 16.03 -6.63
N THR A 492 41.80 16.88 -6.87
CA THR A 492 43.23 16.48 -6.85
C THR A 492 43.78 16.39 -5.43
N ALA A 493 43.33 17.24 -4.50
CA ALA A 493 43.62 17.10 -3.08
C ALA A 493 42.98 15.86 -2.44
N GLN A 494 41.96 15.26 -3.07
CA GLN A 494 41.47 13.92 -2.71
C GLN A 494 42.36 12.79 -3.21
N HIS A 495 43.29 13.05 -4.14
CA HIS A 495 44.41 12.14 -4.48
C HIS A 495 45.67 12.38 -3.62
N GLU A 496 45.71 13.46 -2.82
CA GLU A 496 46.78 13.66 -1.83
C GLU A 496 46.30 13.32 -0.40
N ALA A 497 46.58 12.08 -0.01
CA ALA A 497 46.70 11.57 1.35
C ALA A 497 45.50 11.81 2.29
N TYR A 498 44.65 10.77 2.40
CA TYR A 498 43.86 10.53 3.60
C TYR A 498 44.75 10.69 4.85
N ARG A 499 44.48 11.72 5.67
CA ARG A 499 45.17 11.90 6.96
C ARG A 499 44.52 10.96 7.97
N PRO A 500 45.23 9.90 8.42
CA PRO A 500 44.67 8.98 9.38
C PRO A 500 44.33 9.71 10.68
N ARG A 501 43.10 9.54 11.17
CA ARG A 501 42.65 10.12 12.44
C ARG A 501 43.29 9.41 13.62
N VAL A 502 43.68 8.15 13.43
CA VAL A 502 44.47 7.37 14.38
C VAL A 502 45.96 7.58 14.06
N THR A 503 46.68 8.22 14.97
CA THR A 503 48.12 8.51 14.86
C THR A 503 48.97 7.49 15.62
N ARG A 504 50.30 7.51 15.43
CA ARG A 504 51.25 6.60 16.13
C ARG A 504 51.20 6.67 17.66
N GLU A 505 50.60 7.71 18.23
CA GLU A 505 50.37 7.89 19.67
C GLU A 505 49.29 6.93 20.23
N HIS A 506 48.42 6.41 19.37
CA HIS A 506 47.36 5.46 19.72
C HIS A 506 47.85 3.99 19.70
N ILE A 507 49.14 3.76 19.42
CA ILE A 507 49.78 2.45 19.43
C ILE A 507 50.37 2.23 20.83
N ILE A 508 49.90 1.21 21.54
CA ILE A 508 50.49 0.77 22.80
C ILE A 508 51.76 -0.01 22.44
N SER A 509 52.93 0.49 22.82
CA SER A 509 54.22 -0.09 22.41
C SER A 509 54.49 -1.42 23.12
N THR A 510 54.47 -2.52 22.37
CA THR A 510 55.34 -3.72 22.49
C THR A 510 54.98 -4.74 21.40
N ALA A 511 55.56 -4.53 20.21
CA ALA A 511 55.76 -5.47 19.08
C ALA A 511 54.78 -6.65 18.85
N THR A 512 53.85 -6.46 17.90
CA THR A 512 53.42 -7.42 16.85
C THR A 512 53.03 -6.66 15.56
N THR A 513 53.05 -7.31 14.38
CA THR A 513 52.76 -6.69 13.07
C THR A 513 51.38 -6.00 13.00
N TYR A 514 50.43 -6.44 13.82
CA TYR A 514 49.06 -5.91 13.90
C TYR A 514 48.94 -4.68 14.80
N GLU A 515 49.69 -4.62 15.90
CA GLU A 515 49.64 -3.49 16.85
C GLU A 515 50.48 -2.30 16.40
N ALA A 516 51.50 -2.54 15.57
CA ALA A 516 52.43 -1.52 15.10
C ALA A 516 51.93 -0.67 13.92
N MET A 517 50.80 -1.00 13.31
CA MET A 517 50.25 -0.32 12.14
C MET A 517 48.91 0.33 12.46
N ILE A 518 48.77 1.60 12.08
CA ILE A 518 47.47 2.29 12.15
C ILE A 518 46.50 1.67 11.11
N PRO A 519 45.17 1.64 11.36
CA PRO A 519 44.22 0.90 10.54
C PRO A 519 44.29 1.23 9.04
N TYR A 520 44.52 2.50 8.71
CA TYR A 520 44.76 2.93 7.33
C TYR A 520 45.96 2.23 6.66
N THR A 521 47.13 2.27 7.30
CA THR A 521 48.35 1.63 6.78
C THR A 521 48.22 0.12 6.69
N PHE A 522 47.53 -0.48 7.66
CA PHE A 522 47.30 -1.92 7.71
C PHE A 522 46.34 -2.37 6.59
N MET A 523 45.24 -1.65 6.35
CA MET A 523 44.32 -1.93 5.24
C MET A 523 44.97 -1.75 3.87
N LYS A 524 45.79 -0.70 3.70
CA LYS A 524 46.55 -0.49 2.47
C LYS A 524 47.50 -1.66 2.18
N ALA A 525 48.14 -2.22 3.21
CA ALA A 525 48.96 -3.42 3.07
C ALA A 525 48.13 -4.67 2.72
N CYS A 526 46.94 -4.85 3.32
CA CYS A 526 46.05 -5.98 3.04
C CYS A 526 45.44 -5.95 1.61
N LEU A 527 45.30 -4.76 1.01
CA LEU A 527 44.74 -4.56 -0.33
C LEU A 527 45.82 -4.44 -1.42
N ASN A 528 46.98 -5.07 -1.24
CA ASN A 528 48.09 -5.03 -2.21
C ASN A 528 48.55 -3.59 -2.57
N ASN A 529 48.66 -2.70 -1.57
CA ASN A 529 49.00 -1.28 -1.70
C ASN A 529 47.98 -0.41 -2.47
N GLN A 530 46.79 -0.94 -2.80
CA GLN A 530 45.68 -0.14 -3.27
C GLN A 530 45.09 0.70 -2.13
N GLU A 531 44.56 1.88 -2.47
CA GLU A 531 44.00 2.78 -1.47
C GLU A 531 42.67 2.22 -0.94
N PRO A 532 42.54 2.00 0.38
CA PRO A 532 41.29 1.55 0.96
C PRO A 532 40.23 2.64 0.85
N PHE A 533 39.00 2.27 0.51
CA PHE A 533 37.90 3.22 0.41
C PHE A 533 37.72 4.04 1.71
N PRO A 534 37.48 5.36 1.64
CA PRO A 534 37.36 6.22 2.82
C PRO A 534 36.32 5.75 3.86
N SER A 535 35.25 5.10 3.40
CA SER A 535 34.20 4.53 4.25
C SER A 535 34.69 3.34 5.08
N MET A 536 35.60 2.53 4.56
CA MET A 536 36.22 1.39 5.26
C MET A 536 37.18 1.88 6.33
N VAL A 537 37.98 2.90 6.00
CA VAL A 537 38.95 3.50 6.92
C VAL A 537 38.23 4.22 8.06
N ALA A 538 37.22 5.03 7.76
CA ALA A 538 36.40 5.69 8.77
C ALA A 538 35.71 4.68 9.72
N LEU A 539 35.26 3.54 9.19
CA LEU A 539 34.65 2.49 10.02
C LEU A 539 35.66 1.90 11.03
N ALA A 540 36.86 1.55 10.56
CA ALA A 540 37.91 1.02 11.44
C ALA A 540 38.39 2.06 12.46
N GLU A 541 38.58 3.32 12.04
CA GLU A 541 38.99 4.40 12.95
C GLU A 541 37.92 4.72 14.00
N ASN A 542 36.64 4.64 13.66
CA ASN A 542 35.55 4.82 14.64
C ASN A 542 35.54 3.70 15.69
N LEU A 543 35.92 2.46 15.34
CA LEU A 543 36.08 1.37 16.32
C LEU A 543 37.16 1.70 17.36
N VAL A 544 38.24 2.36 16.94
CA VAL A 544 39.31 2.80 17.83
C VAL A 544 38.90 4.03 18.63
N LEU A 545 38.47 5.10 17.95
CA LEU A 545 38.27 6.42 18.54
C LEU A 545 36.95 6.56 19.31
N THR A 546 35.86 5.99 18.79
CA THR A 546 34.52 6.13 19.40
C THR A 546 34.24 5.00 20.37
N TYR A 547 34.68 3.79 20.04
CA TYR A 547 34.35 2.58 20.80
C TYR A 547 35.52 2.05 21.66
N GLY A 548 36.67 2.73 21.64
CA GLY A 548 37.80 2.48 22.53
C GLY A 548 38.52 1.15 22.30
N MET A 549 38.35 0.52 21.14
CA MET A 549 38.97 -0.78 20.87
C MET A 549 40.48 -0.62 20.56
N PRO A 550 41.35 -1.52 21.05
CA PRO A 550 42.77 -1.48 20.72
C PRO A 550 43.03 -1.64 19.23
N VAL A 551 43.98 -0.87 18.69
CA VAL A 551 44.32 -0.84 17.25
C VAL A 551 44.66 -2.22 16.71
N GLY A 552 45.41 -3.03 17.47
CA GLY A 552 45.76 -4.41 17.10
C GLY A 552 44.53 -5.31 16.94
N VAL A 553 43.56 -5.22 17.86
CA VAL A 553 42.31 -6.00 17.82
C VAL A 553 41.47 -5.60 16.60
N VAL A 554 41.40 -4.30 16.28
CA VAL A 554 40.69 -3.80 15.09
C VAL A 554 41.34 -4.28 13.80
N ASN A 555 42.68 -4.29 13.73
CA ASN A 555 43.40 -4.78 12.54
C ASN A 555 43.18 -6.28 12.30
N VAL A 556 43.14 -7.09 13.37
CA VAL A 556 42.79 -8.53 13.28
C VAL A 556 41.36 -8.74 12.78
N LEU A 557 40.41 -7.94 13.27
CA LEU A 557 39.01 -7.98 12.82
C LEU A 557 38.88 -7.63 11.33
N VAL A 558 39.55 -6.56 10.92
CA VAL A 558 39.53 -6.05 9.54
C VAL A 558 40.13 -7.06 8.58
N GLU A 559 41.29 -7.65 8.89
CA GLU A 559 41.89 -8.70 8.07
C GLU A 559 40.95 -9.90 7.89
N TYR A 560 40.36 -10.39 8.99
CA TYR A 560 39.43 -11.53 8.94
C TYR A 560 38.23 -11.27 8.02
N ILE A 561 37.61 -10.09 8.13
CA ILE A 561 36.44 -9.76 7.33
C ILE A 561 36.83 -9.53 5.86
N LEU A 562 37.96 -8.88 5.59
CA LEU A 562 38.45 -8.67 4.23
C LEU A 562 38.76 -10.01 3.54
N GLN A 563 39.33 -10.97 4.26
CA GLN A 563 39.57 -12.31 3.72
C GLN A 563 38.26 -13.09 3.47
N LYS A 564 37.26 -12.95 4.36
CA LYS A 564 35.97 -13.68 4.26
C LYS A 564 35.03 -13.13 3.18
N GLU A 565 35.02 -11.82 2.97
CA GLU A 565 34.08 -11.12 2.09
C GLU A 565 34.73 -10.64 0.78
N ASN A 566 35.81 -11.29 0.34
CA ASN A 566 36.55 -10.99 -0.90
C ASN A 566 36.91 -9.49 -1.05
N GLY A 567 37.57 -8.92 -0.03
CA GLY A 567 38.04 -7.53 -0.04
C GLY A 567 36.98 -6.48 0.32
N LYS A 568 35.76 -6.88 0.69
CA LYS A 568 34.71 -5.97 1.16
C LYS A 568 34.67 -5.91 2.68
N LEU A 569 34.23 -4.76 3.21
CA LEU A 569 34.08 -4.54 4.66
C LEU A 569 32.64 -4.10 5.01
N PRO A 570 31.68 -5.02 5.14
CA PRO A 570 30.28 -4.69 5.38
C PRO A 570 30.04 -4.12 6.78
N LYS A 571 29.56 -2.87 6.86
CA LYS A 571 29.37 -2.13 8.13
C LYS A 571 28.63 -2.93 9.23
N ARG A 572 27.51 -3.56 8.89
CA ARG A 572 26.69 -4.32 9.87
C ARG A 572 27.43 -5.52 10.45
N LEU A 573 28.21 -6.23 9.63
CA LEU A 573 28.96 -7.41 10.07
C LEU A 573 30.09 -7.00 11.00
N VAL A 574 30.81 -5.93 10.64
CA VAL A 574 31.89 -5.35 11.45
C VAL A 574 31.37 -4.87 12.81
N GLU A 575 30.27 -4.11 12.82
CA GLU A 575 29.67 -3.61 14.07
C GLU A 575 29.15 -4.74 14.96
N THR A 576 28.63 -5.82 14.37
CA THR A 576 28.14 -6.99 15.11
C THR A 576 29.29 -7.72 15.80
N ILE A 577 30.37 -8.05 15.06
CA ILE A 577 31.53 -8.74 15.62
C ILE A 577 32.27 -7.84 16.61
N ALA A 578 32.43 -6.54 16.30
CA ALA A 578 33.03 -5.57 17.22
C ALA A 578 32.19 -5.35 18.50
N SER A 579 30.87 -5.46 18.42
CA SER A 579 30.00 -5.45 19.61
C SER A 579 30.20 -6.70 20.46
N GLU A 580 30.28 -7.88 19.83
CA GLU A 580 30.53 -9.15 20.53
C GLU A 580 31.88 -9.15 21.23
N TRP A 581 32.94 -8.70 20.56
CA TRP A 581 34.30 -8.65 21.12
C TRP A 581 34.41 -7.64 22.27
N ARG A 582 33.69 -6.52 22.20
CA ARG A 582 33.61 -5.55 23.32
C ARG A 582 32.84 -6.11 24.51
N GLN A 583 31.74 -6.83 24.28
CA GLN A 583 30.99 -7.48 25.37
C GLN A 583 31.83 -8.53 26.11
N GLN A 584 32.72 -9.22 25.38
CA GLN A 584 33.64 -10.20 25.94
C GLN A 584 34.99 -9.61 26.40
N GLN A 585 35.13 -8.29 26.36
CA GLN A 585 36.34 -7.55 26.78
C GLN A 585 37.64 -8.03 26.11
N VAL A 586 37.58 -8.36 24.82
CA VAL A 586 38.74 -8.76 24.01
C VAL A 586 39.64 -7.54 23.80
N ASN A 587 40.80 -7.52 24.44
CA ASN A 587 41.69 -6.35 24.45
C ASN A 587 43.10 -6.64 23.90
N THR A 588 43.43 -7.90 23.59
CA THR A 588 44.73 -8.28 23.03
C THR A 588 44.59 -8.95 21.66
N VAL A 589 45.64 -8.87 20.83
CA VAL A 589 45.69 -9.54 19.51
C VAL A 589 45.55 -11.06 19.63
N ASP A 590 46.13 -11.66 20.68
CA ASP A 590 46.08 -13.09 20.90
C ASP A 590 44.68 -13.57 21.31
N GLU A 591 43.97 -12.82 22.15
CA GLU A 591 42.56 -13.06 22.44
C GLU A 591 41.69 -12.90 21.20
N ALA A 592 41.94 -11.87 20.37
CA ALA A 592 41.21 -11.67 19.11
C ALA A 592 41.42 -12.84 18.13
N LYS A 593 42.65 -13.35 18.01
CA LYS A 593 42.96 -14.55 17.21
C LYS A 593 42.38 -15.83 17.82
N ALA A 594 42.33 -15.93 19.15
CA ALA A 594 41.66 -17.02 19.86
C ALA A 594 40.13 -17.01 19.61
N MET A 595 39.52 -15.82 19.58
CA MET A 595 38.11 -15.64 19.23
C MET A 595 37.79 -16.05 17.78
N LEU A 596 38.70 -15.77 16.85
CA LEU A 596 38.58 -16.21 15.46
C LEU A 596 38.77 -17.72 15.27
N THR A 597 39.58 -18.36 16.11
CA THR A 597 39.76 -19.82 16.11
C THR A 597 38.63 -20.55 16.83
N GLN A 598 37.97 -19.93 17.82
CA GLN A 598 36.77 -20.45 18.48
C GLN A 598 35.49 -20.29 17.63
N HIS A 599 35.40 -19.30 16.75
CA HIS A 599 34.30 -19.13 15.78
C HIS A 599 34.36 -20.12 14.60
N LYS A 600 34.73 -21.39 14.86
CA LYS A 600 34.42 -22.55 14.02
C LYS A 600 33.35 -23.41 14.68
N ALA A 601 32.11 -22.93 14.62
CA ALA A 601 30.99 -23.69 14.08
C ALA A 601 29.79 -22.74 13.95
N PRO A 602 29.12 -22.63 12.79
CA PRO A 602 27.76 -22.10 12.79
C PRO A 602 26.94 -22.90 13.80
N LYS A 603 26.06 -22.25 14.57
CA LYS A 603 25.12 -22.94 15.45
C LYS A 603 24.38 -23.98 14.60
N LYS A 604 24.72 -25.27 14.78
CA LYS A 604 24.07 -26.38 14.08
C LYS A 604 22.58 -26.22 14.22
N TYR A 605 21.85 -26.32 13.11
CA TYR A 605 20.40 -26.26 13.15
C TYR A 605 19.91 -27.43 14.01
N ARG A 606 19.17 -27.15 15.09
CA ARG A 606 18.56 -28.21 15.90
C ARG A 606 17.20 -28.56 15.28
N PRO A 607 17.05 -29.74 14.66
CA PRO A 607 15.75 -30.15 14.13
C PRO A 607 14.71 -30.23 15.25
N ARG A 608 13.51 -29.76 14.96
CA ARG A 608 12.34 -29.81 15.83
C ARG A 608 11.64 -31.17 15.76
N ILE A 609 11.77 -31.86 14.62
CA ILE A 609 11.21 -33.20 14.40
C ILE A 609 12.35 -34.21 14.50
N LEU A 610 12.38 -34.96 15.62
CA LEU A 610 13.48 -35.86 15.95
C LEU A 610 13.19 -37.33 15.64
N ILE A 611 11.91 -37.70 15.51
CA ILE A 611 11.46 -39.08 15.34
C ILE A 611 10.39 -39.09 14.23
N CYS A 612 10.45 -40.09 13.36
CA CYS A 612 9.40 -40.39 12.38
C CYS A 612 8.85 -41.79 12.71
N GLU A 613 7.58 -41.86 13.12
CA GLU A 613 6.89 -43.12 13.44
C GLU A 613 5.99 -43.61 12.28
N GLU A 614 5.91 -42.84 11.20
CA GLU A 614 5.10 -43.18 10.02
C GLU A 614 5.72 -44.35 9.26
N GLN A 615 4.94 -45.42 9.04
CA GLN A 615 5.34 -46.53 8.17
C GLN A 615 4.86 -46.28 6.74
N ALA A 616 5.76 -46.38 5.77
CA ALA A 616 5.45 -46.27 4.34
C ALA A 616 5.69 -47.63 3.66
N ALA A 617 4.64 -48.44 3.55
CA ALA A 617 4.71 -49.75 2.90
C ALA A 617 5.23 -49.61 1.45
N GLY A 618 6.41 -50.17 1.15
CA GLY A 618 7.05 -50.08 -0.16
C GLY A 618 7.81 -48.77 -0.45
N TYR A 619 7.80 -47.79 0.46
CA TYR A 619 8.36 -46.45 0.26
C TYR A 619 9.17 -45.96 1.47
N GLU A 620 9.92 -46.86 2.10
CA GLU A 620 10.68 -46.63 3.34
C GLU A 620 11.64 -45.43 3.27
N ARG A 621 12.13 -45.10 2.07
CA ARG A 621 12.97 -43.92 1.82
C ARG A 621 12.33 -42.59 2.25
N TYR A 622 11.00 -42.48 2.16
CA TYR A 622 10.29 -41.26 2.55
C TYR A 622 9.87 -41.24 4.02
N ALA A 623 10.02 -42.36 4.74
CA ALA A 623 9.64 -42.55 6.14
C ALA A 623 10.74 -42.14 7.13
N ILE A 624 11.47 -41.08 6.80
CA ILE A 624 12.51 -40.48 7.65
C ILE A 624 12.17 -39.02 7.94
N THR A 625 12.77 -38.42 8.98
CA THR A 625 12.44 -37.04 9.32
C THR A 625 12.84 -36.08 8.18
N PRO A 626 12.12 -34.96 7.98
CA PRO A 626 12.41 -34.06 6.86
C PRO A 626 13.84 -33.49 6.88
N TYR A 627 14.43 -33.35 8.08
CA TYR A 627 15.81 -32.95 8.23
C TYR A 627 16.78 -34.01 7.70
N VAL A 628 16.60 -35.29 8.08
CA VAL A 628 17.45 -36.39 7.61
C VAL A 628 17.26 -36.59 6.10
N PHE A 629 16.04 -36.48 5.59
CA PHE A 629 15.75 -36.54 4.16
C PHE A 629 16.45 -35.43 3.37
N LEU A 630 16.45 -34.20 3.88
CA LEU A 630 17.20 -33.09 3.27
C LEU A 630 18.71 -33.33 3.28
N CYS A 631 19.26 -33.92 4.35
CA CYS A 631 20.67 -34.31 4.39
C CYS A 631 20.99 -35.33 3.28
N GLU A 632 20.12 -36.32 3.06
CA GLU A 632 20.30 -37.31 1.97
C GLU A 632 20.29 -36.63 0.59
N LEU A 633 19.39 -35.68 0.35
CA LEU A 633 19.32 -34.94 -0.91
C LEU A 633 20.56 -34.08 -1.18
N HIS A 634 21.27 -33.65 -0.13
CA HIS A 634 22.53 -32.90 -0.24
C HIS A 634 23.77 -33.80 -0.12
N ASN A 635 23.67 -35.09 -0.46
CA ASN A 635 24.77 -36.06 -0.41
C ASN A 635 25.43 -36.16 0.98
N GLY A 636 24.64 -36.04 2.05
CA GLY A 636 25.12 -36.10 3.44
C GLY A 636 25.67 -34.79 4.00
N GLN A 637 25.59 -33.68 3.25
CA GLN A 637 25.93 -32.35 3.76
C GLN A 637 24.79 -31.75 4.58
N GLU A 638 25.15 -30.91 5.58
CA GLU A 638 24.16 -30.27 6.45
C GLU A 638 23.32 -29.25 5.64
N PRO A 639 21.98 -29.39 5.61
CA PRO A 639 21.12 -28.53 4.82
C PRO A 639 21.04 -27.11 5.42
N LEU A 640 20.72 -26.12 4.58
CA LEU A 640 20.55 -24.74 5.03
C LEU A 640 19.42 -24.63 6.07
N ALA A 641 19.67 -23.91 7.16
CA ALA A 641 18.71 -23.74 8.27
C ALA A 641 17.32 -23.21 7.82
N LYS A 642 17.27 -22.39 6.76
CA LYS A 642 16.02 -21.88 6.19
C LYS A 642 15.18 -22.98 5.53
N ASP A 643 15.83 -23.97 4.92
CA ASP A 643 15.19 -25.06 4.17
C ASP A 643 14.73 -26.16 5.14
N SER A 644 15.54 -26.46 6.17
CA SER A 644 15.14 -27.32 7.29
C SER A 644 13.93 -26.77 8.03
N LYS A 645 13.90 -25.46 8.30
CA LYS A 645 12.75 -24.80 8.94
C LYS A 645 11.50 -24.85 8.07
N LEU A 646 11.64 -24.65 6.76
CA LEU A 646 10.53 -24.71 5.81
C LEU A 646 9.87 -26.10 5.83
N CYS A 647 10.66 -27.17 5.72
CA CYS A 647 10.14 -28.53 5.73
C CYS A 647 9.45 -28.89 7.06
N GLU A 648 10.00 -28.45 8.19
CA GLU A 648 9.35 -28.64 9.50
C GLU A 648 8.07 -27.80 9.66
N ASP A 649 8.02 -26.58 9.13
CA ASP A 649 6.81 -25.74 9.15
C ASP A 649 5.69 -26.36 8.29
N LEU A 650 6.00 -27.06 7.20
CA LEU A 650 5.01 -27.81 6.41
C LEU A 650 4.35 -28.95 7.20
N VAL A 651 5.13 -29.64 8.03
CA VAL A 651 4.60 -30.71 8.89
C VAL A 651 3.85 -30.13 10.08
N LEU A 652 4.45 -29.21 10.83
CA LEU A 652 3.92 -28.70 12.09
C LEU A 652 2.77 -27.69 11.91
N GLN A 653 2.89 -26.77 10.96
CA GLN A 653 1.92 -25.69 10.75
C GLN A 653 0.89 -26.06 9.68
N HIS A 654 1.34 -26.58 8.54
CA HIS A 654 0.43 -26.96 7.46
C HIS A 654 -0.25 -28.32 7.67
N LYS A 655 0.21 -29.12 8.64
CA LYS A 655 -0.30 -30.46 8.98
C LYS A 655 -0.21 -31.46 7.81
N LEU A 656 0.84 -31.35 6.97
CA LEU A 656 1.11 -32.39 5.98
C LEU A 656 1.83 -33.58 6.63
N PRO A 657 1.50 -34.83 6.27
CA PRO A 657 2.25 -36.01 6.72
C PRO A 657 3.75 -35.91 6.37
N ILE A 658 4.62 -36.52 7.18
CA ILE A 658 6.07 -36.47 6.98
C ILE A 658 6.44 -37.12 5.64
N VAL A 659 5.86 -38.30 5.37
CA VAL A 659 6.10 -39.04 4.12
C VAL A 659 5.69 -38.25 2.88
N VAL A 660 4.58 -37.51 2.93
CA VAL A 660 4.09 -36.66 1.82
C VAL A 660 4.98 -35.41 1.66
N THR A 661 5.44 -34.85 2.78
CA THR A 661 6.34 -33.68 2.78
C THR A 661 7.67 -34.02 2.11
N ASN A 662 8.24 -35.19 2.39
CA ASN A 662 9.49 -35.62 1.75
C ASN A 662 9.34 -35.83 0.23
N VAL A 663 8.21 -36.39 -0.23
CA VAL A 663 7.91 -36.51 -1.67
C VAL A 663 7.80 -35.14 -2.34
N LEU A 664 7.13 -34.18 -1.69
CA LEU A 664 7.02 -32.80 -2.18
C LEU A 664 8.40 -32.12 -2.28
N VAL A 665 9.23 -32.28 -1.25
CA VAL A 665 10.57 -31.70 -1.19
C VAL A 665 11.44 -32.27 -2.31
N GLU A 666 11.46 -33.58 -2.52
CA GLU A 666 12.23 -34.19 -3.61
C GLU A 666 11.75 -33.70 -4.99
N TYR A 667 10.44 -33.59 -5.19
CA TYR A 667 9.87 -33.08 -6.44
C TYR A 667 10.33 -31.64 -6.75
N VAL A 668 10.24 -30.73 -5.78
CA VAL A 668 10.65 -29.33 -5.98
C VAL A 668 12.17 -29.23 -6.14
N PHE A 669 12.92 -29.99 -5.33
CA PHE A 669 14.38 -29.99 -5.37
C PHE A 669 14.91 -30.43 -6.74
N LYS A 670 14.33 -31.48 -7.34
CA LYS A 670 14.67 -31.91 -8.72
C LYS A 670 14.29 -30.87 -9.77
N ARG A 671 13.13 -30.22 -9.65
CA ARG A 671 12.62 -29.27 -10.65
C ARG A 671 13.29 -27.89 -10.60
N LYS A 672 13.89 -27.53 -9.47
CA LYS A 672 14.54 -26.23 -9.24
C LYS A 672 16.04 -26.36 -9.00
N GLU A 673 16.65 -27.41 -9.56
CA GLU A 673 18.11 -27.60 -9.58
C GLU A 673 18.74 -27.49 -8.18
N GLY A 674 18.09 -28.07 -7.17
CA GLY A 674 18.56 -28.06 -5.78
C GLY A 674 18.11 -26.86 -4.93
N LEU A 675 17.25 -25.99 -5.45
CA LEU A 675 16.67 -24.87 -4.68
C LEU A 675 15.28 -25.19 -4.12
N LEU A 676 14.97 -24.66 -2.94
CA LEU A 676 13.65 -24.73 -2.30
C LEU A 676 13.02 -23.35 -2.09
N PRO A 677 12.45 -22.71 -3.14
CA PRO A 677 11.79 -21.41 -2.98
C PRO A 677 10.52 -21.53 -2.13
N ARG A 678 10.52 -20.89 -0.95
CA ARG A 678 9.43 -20.95 0.04
C ARG A 678 8.02 -20.77 -0.55
N ALA A 679 7.79 -19.70 -1.31
CA ALA A 679 6.47 -19.41 -1.88
C ALA A 679 5.99 -20.48 -2.87
N TYR A 680 6.91 -21.13 -3.59
CA TYR A 680 6.59 -22.18 -4.54
C TYR A 680 6.24 -23.49 -3.83
N VAL A 681 7.00 -23.85 -2.80
CA VAL A 681 6.77 -25.04 -1.97
C VAL A 681 5.45 -24.93 -1.20
N GLU A 682 5.20 -23.79 -0.55
CA GLU A 682 3.94 -23.54 0.19
C GLU A 682 2.71 -23.58 -0.73
N ALA A 683 2.82 -23.07 -1.97
CA ALA A 683 1.73 -23.11 -2.93
C ALA A 683 1.34 -24.55 -3.32
N ILE A 684 2.33 -25.43 -3.54
CA ILE A 684 2.07 -26.84 -3.86
C ILE A 684 1.55 -27.58 -2.62
N ALA A 685 2.13 -27.33 -1.44
CA ALA A 685 1.67 -27.93 -0.19
C ALA A 685 0.20 -27.59 0.11
N ASN A 686 -0.20 -26.33 -0.07
CA ASN A 686 -1.59 -25.90 0.10
C ASN A 686 -2.53 -26.59 -0.89
N ARG A 687 -2.11 -26.77 -2.15
CA ARG A 687 -2.88 -27.51 -3.16
C ARG A 687 -3.02 -28.99 -2.81
N TRP A 688 -1.96 -29.64 -2.34
CA TRP A 688 -1.99 -31.04 -1.94
C TRP A 688 -2.87 -31.26 -0.71
N LYS A 689 -2.83 -30.32 0.24
CA LYS A 689 -3.73 -30.29 1.40
C LYS A 689 -5.20 -30.14 0.98
N LEU A 690 -5.50 -29.21 0.08
CA LEU A 690 -6.86 -29.03 -0.46
C LEU A 690 -7.38 -30.27 -1.19
N ASN A 691 -6.49 -30.98 -1.89
CA ASN A 691 -6.81 -32.21 -2.60
C ASN A 691 -6.81 -33.48 -1.72
N GLY A 692 -6.59 -33.34 -0.41
CA GLY A 692 -6.61 -34.46 0.54
C GLY A 692 -5.50 -35.49 0.31
N VAL A 693 -4.33 -35.07 -0.20
CA VAL A 693 -3.19 -35.97 -0.44
C VAL A 693 -2.55 -36.34 0.89
N THR A 694 -2.72 -37.59 1.33
CA THR A 694 -2.23 -38.07 2.64
C THR A 694 -1.28 -39.27 2.55
N THR A 695 -1.11 -39.87 1.37
CA THR A 695 -0.28 -41.07 1.15
C THR A 695 0.82 -40.82 0.14
N VAL A 696 1.90 -41.61 0.21
CA VAL A 696 3.05 -41.51 -0.72
C VAL A 696 2.62 -41.78 -2.16
N GLU A 697 1.75 -42.77 -2.39
CA GLU A 697 1.24 -43.11 -3.73
C GLU A 697 0.44 -41.96 -4.34
N GLN A 698 -0.44 -41.32 -3.57
CA GLN A 698 -1.19 -40.15 -4.02
C GLN A 698 -0.26 -38.95 -4.29
N ALA A 699 0.77 -38.76 -3.47
CA ALA A 699 1.76 -37.71 -3.67
C ALA A 699 2.57 -37.96 -4.95
N LEU A 700 3.03 -39.19 -5.17
CA LEU A 700 3.76 -39.59 -6.38
C LEU A 700 2.89 -39.44 -7.63
N ALA A 701 1.62 -39.85 -7.59
CA ALA A 701 0.67 -39.66 -8.68
C ALA A 701 0.42 -38.18 -9.05
N GLN A 702 0.61 -37.26 -8.11
CA GLN A 702 0.57 -35.81 -8.37
C GLN A 702 1.89 -35.28 -8.96
N THR A 703 2.98 -36.02 -8.83
CA THR A 703 4.33 -35.68 -9.33
C THR A 703 4.71 -36.37 -10.64
N GLU A 704 4.04 -37.47 -10.99
CA GLU A 704 4.21 -38.12 -12.29
C GLU A 704 3.86 -37.14 -13.42
N PRO A 705 4.69 -37.06 -14.49
CA PRO A 705 4.28 -36.36 -15.69
C PRO A 705 3.05 -37.09 -16.23
N LYS A 706 1.88 -36.45 -16.16
CA LYS A 706 0.67 -36.97 -16.81
C LYS A 706 1.02 -37.32 -18.26
N PRO A 707 0.65 -38.53 -18.75
CA PRO A 707 0.96 -38.94 -20.12
C PRO A 707 0.46 -37.90 -21.10
N SER A 708 1.25 -37.73 -22.16
CA SER A 708 1.08 -36.73 -23.21
C SER A 708 -0.38 -36.60 -23.62
N TYR A 709 -0.82 -35.36 -23.71
CA TYR A 709 -2.09 -35.05 -24.35
C TYR A 709 -2.04 -35.61 -25.79
N SER A 710 -2.91 -36.56 -26.09
CA SER A 710 -3.11 -37.01 -27.47
C SER A 710 -3.80 -35.86 -28.21
N PRO A 711 -3.22 -35.29 -29.27
CA PRO A 711 -3.83 -34.19 -30.01
C PRO A 711 -5.20 -34.62 -30.51
N THR A 712 -6.21 -33.79 -30.28
CA THR A 712 -7.59 -34.07 -30.73
C THR A 712 -7.69 -33.83 -32.24
N ILE A 713 -6.81 -32.99 -32.80
CA ILE A 713 -6.74 -32.69 -34.23
C ILE A 713 -5.53 -33.39 -34.85
N THR A 714 -5.75 -34.54 -35.48
CA THR A 714 -4.68 -35.38 -36.06
C THR A 714 -4.49 -35.22 -37.58
N THR A 715 -5.43 -34.58 -38.27
CA THR A 715 -5.41 -34.42 -39.73
C THR A 715 -5.56 -32.95 -40.13
N ALA A 716 -4.63 -32.45 -40.94
CA ALA A 716 -4.72 -31.12 -41.56
C ALA A 716 -5.30 -31.21 -42.98
N PRO A 717 -6.08 -30.21 -43.45
CA PRO A 717 -6.54 -30.16 -44.83
C PRO A 717 -5.35 -30.05 -45.81
N GLN A 718 -5.47 -30.69 -46.98
CA GLN A 718 -4.51 -30.48 -48.07
C GLN A 718 -4.69 -29.06 -48.63
N ALA A 719 -3.71 -28.20 -48.41
CA ALA A 719 -3.73 -26.80 -48.81
C ALA A 719 -2.34 -26.38 -49.29
N ASP A 720 -2.29 -25.46 -50.27
CA ASP A 720 -1.03 -25.02 -50.90
C ASP A 720 -0.16 -24.12 -50.00
N ASN A 721 -0.71 -23.63 -48.87
CA ASN A 721 0.02 -22.76 -47.95
C ASN A 721 0.55 -23.53 -46.72
N ALA A 722 1.69 -23.07 -46.19
CA ALA A 722 2.43 -23.76 -45.11
C ALA A 722 1.72 -23.73 -43.74
N TYR A 723 0.68 -22.92 -43.58
CA TYR A 723 -0.06 -22.75 -42.32
C TYR A 723 -1.33 -23.61 -42.27
N ASP A 724 -2.05 -23.79 -43.37
CA ASP A 724 -3.26 -24.62 -43.43
C ASP A 724 -2.95 -26.12 -43.52
N SER A 725 -1.77 -26.48 -44.03
CA SER A 725 -1.32 -27.86 -44.21
C SER A 725 -0.75 -28.53 -42.95
N VAL A 726 -0.75 -27.83 -41.81
CA VAL A 726 -0.12 -28.27 -40.56
C VAL A 726 -1.12 -28.19 -39.41
N THR A 727 -1.16 -29.20 -38.54
CA THR A 727 -2.00 -29.13 -37.32
C THR A 727 -1.39 -28.18 -36.29
N PRO A 728 -2.17 -27.58 -35.37
CA PRO A 728 -1.61 -26.73 -34.31
C PRO A 728 -0.55 -27.42 -33.46
N TYR A 729 -0.69 -28.74 -33.25
CA TYR A 729 0.33 -29.59 -32.63
C TYR A 729 1.64 -29.64 -33.44
N GLN A 730 1.54 -29.95 -34.74
CA GLN A 730 2.72 -30.00 -35.62
C GLN A 730 3.38 -28.62 -35.78
N MET A 731 2.60 -27.54 -35.76
CA MET A 731 3.12 -26.17 -35.81
C MET A 731 3.92 -25.83 -34.55
N LEU A 732 3.40 -26.15 -33.37
CA LEU A 732 4.14 -25.98 -32.11
C LEU A 732 5.42 -26.82 -32.07
N LYS A 733 5.35 -28.07 -32.56
CA LYS A 733 6.53 -28.94 -32.67
C LYS A 733 7.59 -28.34 -33.59
N ARG A 734 7.18 -27.75 -34.71
CA ARG A 734 8.08 -27.05 -35.65
C ARG A 734 8.72 -25.82 -35.03
N LEU A 735 7.97 -25.00 -34.29
CA LEU A 735 8.48 -23.81 -33.61
C LEU A 735 9.42 -24.14 -32.44
N ALA A 736 9.29 -25.33 -31.85
CA ALA A 736 10.11 -25.82 -30.76
C ALA A 736 11.32 -26.67 -31.22
N ASN A 737 11.78 -26.52 -32.47
CA ASN A 737 12.89 -27.31 -33.05
C ASN A 737 12.71 -28.83 -32.90
N ASP A 738 11.51 -29.33 -33.23
CA ASP A 738 11.12 -30.75 -33.15
C ASP A 738 11.03 -31.35 -31.73
N GLN A 739 11.17 -30.54 -30.68
CA GLN A 739 10.87 -30.96 -29.32
C GLN A 739 9.36 -31.12 -29.09
N GLU A 740 8.99 -32.04 -28.18
CA GLU A 740 7.58 -32.24 -27.84
C GLU A 740 6.98 -31.00 -27.16
N PRO A 741 5.93 -30.39 -27.74
CA PRO A 741 5.32 -29.21 -27.14
C PRO A 741 4.54 -29.56 -25.87
N PHE A 742 4.51 -28.63 -24.91
CA PHE A 742 3.82 -28.86 -23.64
C PHE A 742 2.31 -29.08 -23.85
N ALA A 743 1.71 -30.03 -23.12
CA ALA A 743 0.29 -30.39 -23.23
C ALA A 743 -0.66 -29.18 -23.06
N ASN A 744 -0.30 -28.20 -22.22
CA ASN A 744 -1.10 -26.99 -22.06
C ASN A 744 -1.07 -26.09 -23.32
N ASP A 745 0.08 -25.98 -23.98
CA ASP A 745 0.24 -25.15 -25.18
C ASP A 745 -0.48 -25.79 -26.36
N VAL A 746 -0.41 -27.12 -26.49
CA VAL A 746 -1.18 -27.89 -27.48
C VAL A 746 -2.68 -27.70 -27.25
N LYS A 747 -3.14 -27.79 -26.00
CA LYS A 747 -4.55 -27.55 -25.66
C LYS A 747 -5.00 -26.14 -26.02
N VAL A 748 -4.20 -25.11 -25.70
CA VAL A 748 -4.55 -23.73 -26.05
C VAL A 748 -4.59 -23.53 -27.56
N ALA A 749 -3.65 -24.13 -28.31
CA ALA A 749 -3.62 -24.05 -29.76
C ALA A 749 -4.81 -24.78 -30.42
N GLU A 750 -5.26 -25.91 -29.89
CA GLU A 750 -6.49 -26.59 -30.36
C GLU A 750 -7.77 -25.88 -29.92
N GLU A 751 -7.79 -25.21 -28.75
CA GLU A 751 -8.91 -24.37 -28.30
C GLU A 751 -9.17 -23.20 -29.29
N LEU A 752 -8.13 -22.68 -29.97
CA LEU A 752 -8.30 -21.66 -31.01
C LEU A 752 -9.15 -22.15 -32.19
N VAL A 753 -8.98 -23.41 -32.58
CA VAL A 753 -9.74 -24.01 -33.68
C VAL A 753 -11.14 -24.44 -33.21
N THR A 754 -11.21 -25.10 -32.05
CA THR A 754 -12.45 -25.74 -31.57
C THR A 754 -13.41 -24.80 -30.84
N LEU A 755 -12.92 -23.91 -29.96
CA LEU A 755 -13.75 -23.00 -29.16
C LEU A 755 -13.93 -21.64 -29.84
N TYR A 756 -12.86 -21.09 -30.42
CA TYR A 756 -12.92 -19.79 -31.08
C TYR A 756 -13.40 -19.89 -32.53
N GLY A 757 -13.40 -21.08 -33.12
CA GLY A 757 -13.84 -21.32 -34.49
C GLY A 757 -12.91 -20.70 -35.54
N LEU A 758 -11.63 -20.49 -35.20
CA LEU A 758 -10.66 -19.95 -36.14
C LEU A 758 -10.25 -21.04 -37.14
N PRO A 759 -10.15 -20.72 -38.45
CA PRO A 759 -9.59 -21.63 -39.43
C PRO A 759 -8.17 -22.06 -39.05
N MET A 760 -7.81 -23.30 -39.39
CA MET A 760 -6.59 -23.94 -38.87
C MET A 760 -5.32 -23.14 -39.16
N GLY A 761 -5.15 -22.60 -40.37
CA GLY A 761 -4.00 -21.75 -40.69
C GLY A 761 -4.02 -20.41 -39.95
N VAL A 762 -5.19 -19.82 -39.71
CA VAL A 762 -5.30 -18.57 -38.93
C VAL A 762 -4.90 -18.82 -37.47
N ALA A 763 -5.31 -19.96 -36.90
CA ALA A 763 -4.89 -20.38 -35.56
C ALA A 763 -3.36 -20.58 -35.50
N ASN A 764 -2.77 -21.22 -36.51
CA ASN A 764 -1.32 -21.43 -36.60
C ASN A 764 -0.53 -20.12 -36.72
N VAL A 765 -1.02 -19.14 -37.50
CA VAL A 765 -0.42 -17.80 -37.59
C VAL A 765 -0.48 -17.09 -36.23
N LEU A 766 -1.59 -17.21 -35.50
CA LEU A 766 -1.73 -16.62 -34.17
C LEU A 766 -0.77 -17.28 -33.16
N VAL A 767 -0.62 -18.61 -33.23
CA VAL A 767 0.33 -19.37 -32.41
C VAL A 767 1.76 -18.88 -32.67
N GLU A 768 2.20 -18.81 -33.92
CA GLU A 768 3.54 -18.32 -34.28
C GLU A 768 3.77 -16.87 -33.83
N TYR A 769 2.77 -16.00 -34.04
CA TYR A 769 2.86 -14.60 -33.61
C TYR A 769 3.01 -14.44 -32.09
N VAL A 770 2.24 -15.18 -31.29
CA VAL A 770 2.34 -15.09 -29.83
C VAL A 770 3.62 -15.75 -29.33
N PHE A 771 4.00 -16.89 -29.92
CA PHE A 771 5.19 -17.64 -29.53
C PHE A 771 6.48 -16.84 -29.77
N THR A 772 6.55 -16.09 -30.88
CA THR A 772 7.66 -15.17 -31.17
C THR A 772 7.68 -13.95 -30.23
N LEU A 773 6.52 -13.37 -29.93
CA LEU A 773 6.40 -12.22 -29.02
C LEU A 773 6.69 -12.52 -27.54
N GLN A 774 6.52 -13.77 -27.12
CA GLN A 774 6.67 -14.20 -25.72
C GLN A 774 7.85 -15.15 -25.52
N GLU A 775 8.86 -15.06 -26.39
CA GLU A 775 10.12 -15.81 -26.27
C GLU A 775 9.91 -17.33 -26.04
N GLY A 776 8.98 -17.93 -26.79
CA GLY A 776 8.70 -19.37 -26.74
C GLY A 776 7.64 -19.80 -25.71
N GLN A 777 6.86 -18.87 -25.15
CA GLN A 777 5.73 -19.17 -24.27
C GLN A 777 4.38 -18.93 -24.96
N LEU A 778 3.34 -19.68 -24.55
CA LEU A 778 1.98 -19.52 -25.07
C LEU A 778 0.94 -19.27 -23.95
N PRO A 779 0.90 -18.06 -23.33
CA PRO A 779 0.02 -17.80 -22.20
C PRO A 779 -1.48 -17.80 -22.59
N LYS A 780 -2.27 -18.72 -22.03
CA LYS A 780 -3.70 -18.93 -22.36
C LYS A 780 -4.55 -17.65 -22.38
N ASN A 781 -4.47 -16.83 -21.33
CA ASN A 781 -5.30 -15.61 -21.23
C ASN A 781 -4.95 -14.57 -22.30
N TYR A 782 -3.67 -14.48 -22.65
CA TYR A 782 -3.18 -13.56 -23.65
C TYR A 782 -3.61 -14.01 -25.06
N VAL A 783 -3.40 -15.30 -25.36
CA VAL A 783 -3.84 -15.95 -26.60
C VAL A 783 -5.35 -15.81 -26.81
N ASN A 784 -6.15 -16.10 -25.78
CA ASN A 784 -7.61 -15.96 -25.81
C ASN A 784 -8.08 -14.52 -26.08
N THR A 785 -7.35 -13.54 -25.56
CA THR A 785 -7.66 -12.11 -25.80
C THR A 785 -7.37 -11.72 -27.25
N ILE A 786 -6.31 -12.26 -27.86
CA ILE A 786 -6.00 -12.00 -29.27
C ILE A 786 -6.99 -12.75 -30.17
N ALA A 787 -7.29 -14.02 -29.85
CA ALA A 787 -8.23 -14.85 -30.59
C ALA A 787 -9.65 -14.25 -30.63
N SER A 788 -10.15 -13.77 -29.48
CA SER A 788 -11.44 -13.07 -29.40
C SER A 788 -11.46 -11.78 -30.23
N LYS A 789 -10.36 -11.02 -30.25
CA LYS A 789 -10.23 -9.82 -31.09
C LYS A 789 -10.19 -10.16 -32.58
N TRP A 790 -9.46 -11.19 -32.98
CA TRP A 790 -9.37 -11.63 -34.37
C TRP A 790 -10.73 -12.14 -34.87
N ARG A 791 -11.45 -12.87 -34.01
CA ARG A 791 -12.85 -13.26 -34.27
C ARG A 791 -13.78 -12.06 -34.40
N ALA A 792 -13.70 -11.08 -33.48
CA ALA A 792 -14.52 -9.87 -33.54
C ALA A 792 -14.25 -9.04 -34.82
N LYS A 793 -13.00 -9.06 -35.30
CA LYS A 793 -12.60 -8.42 -36.57
C LYS A 793 -12.83 -9.30 -37.81
N SER A 794 -13.42 -10.48 -37.65
CA SER A 794 -13.68 -11.44 -38.75
C SER A 794 -12.43 -11.81 -39.56
N ILE A 795 -11.27 -11.94 -38.91
CA ILE A 795 -10.03 -12.39 -39.55
C ILE A 795 -10.10 -13.91 -39.72
N MET A 796 -10.48 -14.35 -40.92
CA MET A 796 -10.75 -15.77 -41.23
C MET A 796 -9.86 -16.33 -42.36
N THR A 797 -8.89 -15.57 -42.88
CA THR A 797 -7.93 -16.06 -43.89
C THR A 797 -6.50 -15.87 -43.41
N VAL A 798 -5.60 -16.76 -43.84
CA VAL A 798 -4.16 -16.71 -43.49
C VAL A 798 -3.53 -15.39 -43.95
N GLU A 799 -3.91 -14.92 -45.14
CA GLU A 799 -3.43 -13.64 -45.69
C GLU A 799 -3.87 -12.44 -44.85
N ALA A 800 -5.13 -12.41 -44.41
CA ALA A 800 -5.63 -11.35 -43.53
C ALA A 800 -4.97 -11.40 -42.14
N ALA A 801 -4.68 -12.59 -41.64
CA ALA A 801 -3.99 -12.80 -40.37
C ALA A 801 -2.54 -12.29 -40.44
N LEU A 802 -1.78 -12.66 -41.47
CA LEU A 802 -0.41 -12.19 -41.69
C LEU A 802 -0.36 -10.68 -41.94
N ALA A 803 -1.31 -10.12 -42.70
CA ALA A 803 -1.40 -8.68 -42.91
C ALA A 803 -1.66 -7.93 -41.58
N HIS A 804 -2.57 -8.43 -40.75
CA HIS A 804 -2.85 -7.85 -39.43
C HIS A 804 -1.65 -7.98 -38.48
N VAL A 805 -0.92 -9.10 -38.50
CA VAL A 805 0.31 -9.28 -37.73
C VAL A 805 1.40 -8.30 -38.18
N ALA A 806 1.61 -8.15 -39.48
CA ALA A 806 2.58 -7.22 -40.04
C ALA A 806 2.23 -5.75 -39.73
N GLU A 807 0.94 -5.38 -39.77
CA GLU A 807 0.47 -4.05 -39.36
C GLU A 807 0.72 -3.81 -37.85
N GLN A 808 0.48 -4.82 -37.00
CA GLN A 808 0.75 -4.73 -35.56
C GLN A 808 2.25 -4.61 -35.27
N GLN A 809 3.11 -5.35 -35.97
CA GLN A 809 4.55 -5.27 -35.83
C GLN A 809 5.09 -3.92 -36.31
N LYS A 810 4.65 -3.43 -37.48
CA LYS A 810 4.98 -2.07 -37.94
C LYS A 810 4.50 -0.99 -36.98
N ALA A 811 3.28 -1.09 -36.48
CA ALA A 811 2.78 -0.15 -35.48
C ALA A 811 3.54 -0.21 -34.16
N TYR A 812 4.09 -1.38 -33.79
CA TYR A 812 4.98 -1.54 -32.64
C TYR A 812 6.35 -0.92 -32.89
N GLU A 813 6.95 -1.17 -34.05
CA GLU A 813 8.23 -0.60 -34.49
C GLU A 813 8.16 0.93 -34.68
N GLU A 814 7.09 1.45 -35.28
CA GLU A 814 6.83 2.89 -35.42
C GLU A 814 6.65 3.58 -34.06
N ARG A 815 6.10 2.89 -33.05
CA ARG A 815 6.01 3.38 -31.67
C ARG A 815 7.36 3.36 -30.95
N GLN A 816 8.25 2.43 -31.30
CA GLN A 816 9.62 2.35 -30.78
C GLN A 816 10.54 3.39 -31.45
N HIS A 817 10.40 3.61 -32.76
CA HIS A 817 11.17 4.61 -33.51
C HIS A 817 10.71 6.05 -33.26
N ASN A 818 9.41 6.27 -33.02
CA ASN A 818 8.91 7.55 -32.53
C ASN A 818 9.07 7.65 -31.00
N GLY A 819 10.32 7.69 -30.54
CA GLY A 819 10.65 8.17 -29.21
C GLY A 819 10.01 9.55 -28.98
N ARG A 820 9.07 9.61 -28.03
CA ARG A 820 8.44 10.83 -27.46
C ARG A 820 8.23 11.99 -28.44
N ARG A 821 7.49 11.78 -29.53
CA ARG A 821 6.64 12.86 -30.04
C ARG A 821 5.33 12.83 -29.27
N VAL A 822 5.22 13.71 -28.28
CA VAL A 822 3.92 14.13 -27.72
C VAL A 822 3.15 14.81 -28.85
N THR A 823 2.53 14.01 -29.72
CA THR A 823 1.43 14.47 -30.54
C THR A 823 0.20 14.38 -29.65
N GLY A 824 0.01 15.45 -28.86
CA GLY A 824 -1.25 15.66 -28.18
C GLY A 824 -2.34 15.71 -29.24
N LYS A 825 -3.12 14.63 -29.35
CA LYS A 825 -4.53 14.82 -29.65
C LYS A 825 -5.03 15.69 -28.51
N VAL A 826 -5.21 16.97 -28.79
CA VAL A 826 -5.82 17.91 -27.86
C VAL A 826 -7.28 17.47 -27.71
N GLU A 827 -7.53 16.49 -26.85
CA GLU A 827 -8.85 16.32 -26.28
C GLU A 827 -9.14 17.58 -25.48
N GLN A 828 -10.28 18.20 -25.80
CA GLN A 828 -10.64 19.50 -25.25
C GLN A 828 -10.74 19.39 -23.73
N VAL A 829 -9.82 20.05 -23.04
CA VAL A 829 -9.90 20.26 -21.59
C VAL A 829 -11.32 20.76 -21.27
N PRO A 830 -12.10 20.02 -20.45
CA PRO A 830 -13.48 20.40 -20.13
C PRO A 830 -13.56 21.85 -19.69
N GLU A 831 -14.62 22.57 -20.08
CA GLU A 831 -14.75 24.01 -19.77
C GLU A 831 -14.63 24.32 -18.27
N TRP A 832 -15.04 23.38 -17.40
CA TRP A 832 -14.91 23.51 -15.96
C TRP A 832 -13.47 23.37 -15.46
N LEU A 833 -12.53 22.85 -16.25
CA LEU A 833 -11.13 22.68 -15.86
C LEU A 833 -10.26 23.85 -16.33
N LYS A 834 -10.81 24.74 -17.16
CA LYS A 834 -10.16 25.99 -17.58
C LYS A 834 -10.22 27.00 -16.43
N PRO A 835 -9.16 27.80 -16.20
CA PRO A 835 -9.19 28.84 -15.18
C PRO A 835 -10.33 29.81 -15.50
N THR A 836 -11.33 29.90 -14.62
CA THR A 836 -12.33 30.96 -14.68
C THR A 836 -11.59 32.27 -14.46
N GLN A 837 -11.51 33.11 -15.50
CA GLN A 837 -11.17 34.52 -15.32
C GLN A 837 -12.33 35.15 -14.55
N THR A 838 -12.32 34.96 -13.24
CA THR A 838 -13.08 35.84 -12.35
C THR A 838 -12.35 37.17 -12.48
N GLN A 839 -12.95 38.11 -13.20
CA GLN A 839 -12.56 39.52 -13.12
C GLN A 839 -12.77 39.95 -11.67
N VAL A 840 -11.75 39.75 -10.84
CA VAL A 840 -11.59 40.55 -9.63
C VAL A 840 -11.24 41.92 -10.18
N ALA A 841 -12.23 42.81 -10.25
CA ALA A 841 -11.97 44.22 -10.40
C ALA A 841 -11.00 44.60 -9.27
N SER A 842 -9.73 44.82 -9.62
CA SER A 842 -8.78 45.43 -8.71
C SER A 842 -9.19 46.88 -8.53
N SER A 843 -10.12 47.14 -7.62
CA SER A 843 -10.22 48.46 -7.01
C SER A 843 -8.97 48.62 -6.14
N THR A 844 -7.89 49.10 -6.74
CA THR A 844 -6.80 49.74 -6.00
C THR A 844 -7.42 50.98 -5.35
N VAL A 845 -7.95 50.80 -4.14
CA VAL A 845 -8.32 51.93 -3.29
C VAL A 845 -6.99 52.55 -2.84
N ASP A 846 -6.74 53.74 -3.37
CA ASP A 846 -5.59 54.57 -3.03
C ASP A 846 -5.86 55.19 -1.64
N PHE A 847 -5.42 54.48 -0.60
CA PHE A 847 -5.65 54.85 0.80
C PHE A 847 -5.13 56.24 1.15
N ASP A 848 -4.16 56.76 0.40
CA ASP A 848 -3.62 58.11 0.61
C ASP A 848 -4.58 59.20 0.12
N LYS A 849 -5.35 58.93 -0.95
CA LYS A 849 -6.41 59.82 -1.43
C LYS A 849 -7.61 59.88 -0.49
N GLU A 850 -8.00 58.73 0.06
CA GLU A 850 -9.11 58.65 1.01
C GLU A 850 -8.73 59.30 2.35
N ARG A 851 -7.50 59.10 2.82
CA ARG A 851 -6.94 59.79 3.99
C ARG A 851 -6.86 61.31 3.80
N ALA A 852 -6.45 61.78 2.61
CA ALA A 852 -6.41 63.21 2.30
C ALA A 852 -7.82 63.84 2.22
N SER A 853 -8.81 63.10 1.70
CA SER A 853 -10.21 63.55 1.66
C SER A 853 -10.83 63.62 3.05
N ILE A 854 -10.51 62.67 3.94
CA ILE A 854 -10.99 62.66 5.33
C ILE A 854 -10.34 63.80 6.13
N LEU A 855 -9.03 64.05 5.96
CA LEU A 855 -8.34 65.17 6.60
C LEU A 855 -8.87 66.53 6.11
N ALA A 856 -9.21 66.65 4.82
CA ALA A 856 -9.86 67.85 4.27
C ALA A 856 -11.27 68.07 4.83
N SER A 857 -12.02 66.99 5.12
CA SER A 857 -13.37 67.08 5.71
C SER A 857 -13.38 67.44 7.20
N ILE A 858 -12.26 67.25 7.91
CA ILE A 858 -12.13 67.51 9.36
C ILE A 858 -11.43 68.87 9.63
N GLY A 859 -11.00 69.59 8.59
CA GLY A 859 -10.52 70.97 8.71
C GLY A 859 -9.20 71.14 9.49
N ARG A 860 -8.38 70.09 9.61
CA ARG A 860 -7.01 70.20 10.15
C ARG A 860 -6.02 69.99 9.02
N LYS A 861 -5.27 71.05 8.71
CA LYS A 861 -4.06 70.97 7.88
C LYS A 861 -2.89 70.65 8.80
N GLU A 862 -2.45 69.39 8.77
CA GLU A 862 -1.05 68.98 8.94
C GLU A 862 -0.88 67.52 8.52
#